data_AF-A0A7C1CPT4-F1
#
_entry.id   AF-A0A7C1CPT4-F1
#
_cell.length_a   1.000
_cell.length_b   1.000
_cell.length_c   1.000
_cell.angle_alpha   90.00
_cell.angle_beta   90.00
_cell.angle_gamma   90.00
#
_symmetry.space_group_name_H-M   'P 1'
#
loop_
_entity.id
_entity.type
_entity.pdbx_description
1 polymer ?
#
loop_
_entity_poly.entity_id
_entity_poly.type
_entity_poly.pdbx_seq_one_letter_code
_entity_poly.pdbx_strand_id
1 'polypeptide(L)'
;FFALADIQEPCVNAPVALVAESDCDRAALLDLRVVYEEENLSGLVAPPEGVYPFAPGDGVVLRAYGRGDAPVQAVWSGDVAGVGETLYVDMDRHKQITVTFQRVERWPDRETPPWYDVPKNKNLYALVGGGNLYGWFAASRDKSRGAGITHLTHKDAFLKPIVHFVALNFEHIFSGVAADNYRASYTPRTDPMRFRVESPGTVRVHWPREGASWDLDSEMTYRFTNDDAIDMEFHTTPGDEAFPQGYAGFMWATYNTHFADHAIFFPGISDEQKGWMRFGPNIAEGGFGGAVAHHGATHLRAEAGASEFNIVTSQAVFFTEPVYYGMIDLSIPRSAQQLSLAYIMMFDQREPIRFAVWNWGNPPENSAWDWQYIVRNPREGERAGYRARLALASINKPEDVLTRFHEWEKSRDEDVSGEKAFSYPDMPVYWAPSSILFNPLVVGECIERVNPDHALKLYRAVLLTMQDEPKVAARMDYLLSREYSNERRLEEWLYIRNHQNHLPDSPLPLLHLGKAYHATGDMDASLDITQKAVNAYWDYPPLHFFYGELMMETGDLASGLEHLTRAVGQDPELAKRAGDVMAGYAEQAREDGDLALAESLFQKAMEIAPKELWNKVYLGEVLELQGRDKEAESLYRSVLLAAPESPYTAQKVDSMYTERGDNAGRVQFWKDICAEHHAAVVPTLHLGMAFFYANDYANAESVLETAHEAHPDNEDILLYLGAARLHVGNIERGVEHVEKAAGENPVLKEPAATVFAARAASAVESGEYALAETLYRRAMALAPEDPWYPVYLGETLDKQGKDTEALTLLVNGMNTEPESPYVANLINDFFVAREDAEGRVATWRDIAAKNPEAKQPKIQLVRAFYEAGRYKHATALVALTPEIKEHPECLLYHCASLLYLDDLDNGAACLLALAAKDASYAAPVGVAFAKRAAKAFENDEFALAARLYRHAMTVAPGDLWHTVRLGEALEELGRTDEALTLYRNVLRAVPDSPYTANLAHEIFLRHNDADGCADFWREIQRLHPDAVTPRFFLVRACYEAGEYAQALAVAEAALEIAPEHDGIRFYQCAARLRLNDIEVGLACIKAVATQDPAYAPRAADVLAQCGEAAAASGDIALAERFFQQAMTMSPADFSYAIRLGGIMEEAGEHAKALHSYTQVLVNAKDAPQTAARLDALLMRHYDAQRRVAVWAGLCEHRPDAALPLLYLGKAYEAAGDNAAASDAYRNALRLDASLTEAKEALKKLKGES
;
A
#
# COMPACT_ATOMS: atom_id res chain seq x y z
N PHE A 1 -8.00 27.63 16.05
CA PHE A 1 -8.87 26.96 15.05
C PHE A 1 -8.11 25.70 14.61
N PHE A 2 -8.75 24.52 14.74
CA PHE A 2 -8.43 23.18 14.20
C PHE A 2 -7.11 22.42 14.50
N ALA A 3 -7.28 21.28 15.21
CA ALA A 3 -6.68 19.92 15.05
C ALA A 3 -6.72 19.25 16.46
N LEU A 4 -7.68 18.41 16.89
CA LEU A 4 -8.32 17.22 16.32
C LEU A 4 -7.32 16.19 15.79
N ALA A 5 -6.80 15.33 16.68
CA ALA A 5 -6.41 13.95 16.37
C ALA A 5 -6.05 13.17 17.67
N ASP A 6 -7.06 12.60 18.33
CA ASP A 6 -6.98 11.23 18.90
C ASP A 6 -8.39 10.72 19.23
N ILE A 7 -9.29 10.85 18.26
CA ILE A 7 -10.53 10.09 18.20
C ILE A 7 -10.50 9.43 16.83
N GLN A 8 -10.29 8.12 16.82
CA GLN A 8 -10.62 7.30 15.66
C GLN A 8 -12.12 7.46 15.40
N GLU A 9 -12.50 7.98 14.24
CA GLU A 9 -13.90 7.99 13.78
C GLU A 9 -14.47 6.56 13.79
N PRO A 10 -15.78 6.42 14.01
CA PRO A 10 -16.59 6.26 12.81
C PRO A 10 -17.92 7.05 12.81
N CYS A 11 -18.32 7.40 11.59
CA CYS A 11 -19.68 7.61 11.10
C CYS A 11 -20.40 8.94 11.41
N VAL A 12 -20.26 9.85 10.43
CA VAL A 12 -21.33 10.61 9.77
C VAL A 12 -22.76 10.24 10.20
N ASN A 13 -23.47 11.17 10.85
CA ASN A 13 -24.85 11.59 10.56
C ASN A 13 -25.25 12.74 11.52
N ALA A 14 -25.59 13.92 10.98
CA ALA A 14 -26.38 14.94 11.68
C ALA A 14 -27.77 14.36 12.04
N PRO A 15 -28.50 14.83 13.10
CA PRO A 15 -29.43 15.97 12.91
C PRO A 15 -29.86 16.73 14.22
N VAL A 16 -30.27 18.01 14.12
CA VAL A 16 -31.64 18.57 14.30
C VAL A 16 -32.24 18.50 15.73
N ALA A 17 -32.47 19.70 16.29
CA ALA A 17 -33.23 19.97 17.50
C ALA A 17 -34.72 19.63 17.36
N LEU A 18 -35.40 19.34 18.47
CA LEU A 18 -36.80 19.74 18.66
C LEU A 18 -37.12 20.07 20.13
N VAL A 19 -37.67 21.26 20.29
CA VAL A 19 -38.31 21.82 21.48
C VAL A 19 -39.64 21.09 21.69
N ALA A 20 -39.92 20.63 22.90
CA ALA A 20 -41.31 20.38 23.31
C ALA A 20 -41.82 21.63 24.04
N GLU A 21 -42.49 22.50 23.29
CA GLU A 21 -43.55 23.31 23.89
C GLU A 21 -44.65 22.35 24.37
N SER A 22 -45.29 22.74 25.47
CA SER A 22 -46.50 22.20 26.08
C SER A 22 -47.38 21.29 25.20
N ASP A 23 -47.89 20.22 25.82
CA ASP A 23 -48.95 19.30 25.34
C ASP A 23 -48.49 18.25 24.31
N CYS A 24 -47.83 17.18 24.77
CA CYS A 24 -47.74 15.93 24.00
C CYS A 24 -48.65 14.85 24.59
N ASP A 25 -49.64 14.45 23.77
CA ASP A 25 -50.54 13.32 23.98
C ASP A 25 -49.73 12.04 24.29
N ARG A 26 -50.15 11.29 25.34
CA ARG A 26 -49.58 9.98 25.76
C ARG A 26 -49.64 8.87 24.68
N ALA A 27 -50.05 9.17 23.46
CA ALA A 27 -50.33 8.20 22.39
C ALA A 27 -49.10 7.71 21.60
N ALA A 28 -47.93 8.38 21.72
CA ALA A 28 -46.77 8.15 20.84
C ALA A 28 -45.56 7.40 21.45
N LEU A 29 -45.69 6.76 22.63
CA LEU A 29 -44.61 5.97 23.24
C LEU A 29 -44.31 4.68 22.45
N LEU A 30 -43.03 4.39 22.22
CA LEU A 30 -42.49 3.15 21.66
C LEU A 30 -42.01 2.24 22.79
N ASP A 31 -42.51 1.00 22.84
CA ASP A 31 -42.03 -0.01 23.78
C ASP A 31 -40.83 -0.75 23.15
N LEU A 32 -39.61 -0.50 23.65
CA LEU A 32 -38.39 -1.13 23.16
C LEU A 32 -37.84 -2.12 24.19
N ARG A 33 -37.63 -3.37 23.76
CA ARG A 33 -36.90 -4.39 24.51
C ARG A 33 -35.40 -4.20 24.32
N VAL A 34 -34.68 -3.99 25.42
CA VAL A 34 -33.21 -3.95 25.48
C VAL A 34 -32.72 -5.36 25.77
N VAL A 35 -31.86 -5.90 24.89
CA VAL A 35 -31.27 -7.25 24.99
C VAL A 35 -29.74 -7.17 24.96
N TYR A 36 -29.06 -7.86 25.88
CA TYR A 36 -27.60 -7.96 25.94
C TYR A 36 -27.13 -9.33 25.46
N GLU A 37 -26.10 -9.41 24.62
CA GLU A 37 -25.62 -10.70 24.09
C GLU A 37 -24.49 -11.37 24.91
N GLU A 38 -23.86 -10.70 25.88
CA GLU A 38 -22.83 -11.28 26.77
C GLU A 38 -23.20 -11.26 28.26
N GLU A 39 -22.89 -12.34 28.99
CA GLU A 39 -23.28 -12.54 30.41
C GLU A 39 -22.46 -11.73 31.45
N ASN A 40 -21.30 -11.16 31.10
CA ASN A 40 -20.37 -10.60 32.10
C ASN A 40 -20.27 -9.06 32.10
N LEU A 41 -21.38 -8.41 32.48
CA LEU A 41 -21.59 -6.94 32.53
C LEU A 41 -20.96 -6.24 33.76
N SER A 42 -19.80 -6.70 34.23
CA SER A 42 -19.12 -6.08 35.37
C SER A 42 -18.44 -4.77 34.94
N GLY A 43 -18.89 -3.63 35.49
CA GLY A 43 -18.38 -2.28 35.14
C GLY A 43 -19.24 -1.45 34.18
N LEU A 44 -20.28 -2.04 33.58
CA LEU A 44 -21.25 -1.33 32.72
C LEU A 44 -22.34 -0.63 33.54
N VAL A 45 -22.69 0.60 33.12
CA VAL A 45 -23.83 1.40 33.58
C VAL A 45 -24.88 1.41 32.47
N ALA A 46 -25.86 0.52 32.57
CA ALA A 46 -26.89 0.33 31.56
C ALA A 46 -28.22 -0.12 32.20
N PRO A 47 -29.39 0.16 31.59
CA PRO A 47 -30.67 -0.35 32.06
C PRO A 47 -30.69 -1.90 32.00
N PRO A 48 -31.29 -2.63 32.95
CA PRO A 48 -31.34 -4.10 32.91
C PRO A 48 -32.02 -4.66 31.64
N GLU A 49 -31.89 -5.96 31.35
CA GLU A 49 -32.64 -6.54 30.22
C GLU A 49 -34.15 -6.43 30.49
N GLY A 50 -34.91 -5.88 29.55
CA GLY A 50 -36.32 -5.57 29.78
C GLY A 50 -36.93 -4.70 28.69
N VAL A 51 -38.21 -4.37 28.81
CA VAL A 51 -38.92 -3.49 27.87
C VAL A 51 -39.15 -2.15 28.53
N TYR A 52 -38.87 -1.09 27.79
CA TYR A 52 -38.86 0.28 28.26
C TYR A 52 -39.74 1.15 27.35
N PRO A 53 -40.58 2.03 27.91
CA PRO A 53 -41.31 3.02 27.11
C PRO A 53 -40.37 4.19 26.77
N PHE A 54 -40.31 4.54 25.49
CA PHE A 54 -39.54 5.68 24.97
C PHE A 54 -40.43 6.65 24.20
N ALA A 55 -40.32 7.94 24.48
CA ALA A 55 -40.89 8.99 23.65
C ALA A 55 -40.00 9.23 22.42
N PRO A 56 -40.55 9.71 21.29
CA PRO A 56 -39.76 10.19 20.17
C PRO A 56 -38.78 11.28 20.62
N GLY A 57 -37.47 11.07 20.45
CA GLY A 57 -36.41 11.99 20.90
C GLY A 57 -35.75 11.65 22.23
N ASP A 58 -36.20 10.61 22.95
CA ASP A 58 -35.52 10.14 24.16
C ASP A 58 -34.13 9.56 23.84
N GLY A 59 -33.15 9.88 24.69
CA GLY A 59 -31.77 9.38 24.61
C GLY A 59 -31.41 8.41 25.73
N VAL A 60 -30.82 7.26 25.40
CA VAL A 60 -30.21 6.32 26.34
C VAL A 60 -28.70 6.51 26.32
N VAL A 61 -28.14 6.94 27.46
CA VAL A 61 -26.68 7.04 27.65
C VAL A 61 -26.17 5.77 28.32
N LEU A 62 -25.36 5.00 27.60
CA LEU A 62 -24.61 3.86 28.12
C LEU A 62 -23.19 4.31 28.48
N ARG A 63 -22.80 4.17 29.75
CA ARG A 63 -21.43 4.45 30.18
C ARG A 63 -20.78 3.19 30.72
N ALA A 64 -19.53 3.01 30.37
CA ALA A 64 -18.80 1.81 30.71
C ALA A 64 -17.43 2.21 31.29
N TYR A 65 -17.11 1.66 32.46
CA TYR A 65 -15.90 2.02 33.20
C TYR A 65 -14.95 0.82 33.25
N GLY A 66 -13.78 0.96 32.63
CA GLY A 66 -12.63 0.09 32.86
C GLY A 66 -11.98 0.38 34.21
N ARG A 67 -11.25 -0.59 34.78
CA ARG A 67 -10.42 -0.35 35.98
C ARG A 67 -9.20 0.48 35.58
N GLY A 68 -9.31 1.80 35.61
CA GLY A 68 -8.18 2.72 35.52
C GLY A 68 -8.20 3.73 34.37
N ASP A 69 -9.10 3.58 33.39
CA ASP A 69 -9.12 4.40 32.17
C ASP A 69 -10.32 5.35 32.09
N ALA A 70 -10.25 6.31 31.15
CA ALA A 70 -11.31 7.27 30.85
C ALA A 70 -12.61 6.55 30.45
N PRO A 71 -13.80 7.02 30.88
CA PRO A 71 -15.05 6.33 30.61
C PRO A 71 -15.36 6.31 29.12
N VAL A 72 -15.63 5.13 28.56
CA VAL A 72 -16.19 4.99 27.21
C VAL A 72 -17.70 5.23 27.31
N GLN A 73 -18.21 6.15 26.49
CA GLN A 73 -19.62 6.54 26.47
C GLN A 73 -20.21 6.27 25.10
N ALA A 74 -21.25 5.42 25.05
CA ALA A 74 -22.09 5.26 23.88
C ALA A 74 -23.45 5.89 24.18
N VAL A 75 -24.00 6.69 23.26
CA VAL A 75 -25.32 7.31 23.41
C VAL A 75 -26.18 6.83 22.27
N TRP A 76 -27.31 6.23 22.58
CA TRP A 76 -28.38 5.95 21.63
C TRP A 76 -29.43 7.05 21.75
N SER A 77 -29.85 7.64 20.64
CA SER A 77 -30.99 8.56 20.59
C SER A 77 -32.05 7.97 19.68
N GLY A 78 -33.23 7.69 20.25
CA GLY A 78 -34.32 7.03 19.54
C GLY A 78 -35.09 7.98 18.64
N ASP A 79 -34.56 8.26 17.45
CA ASP A 79 -35.43 8.67 16.35
C ASP A 79 -36.19 7.43 15.84
N VAL A 80 -37.49 7.61 15.58
CA VAL A 80 -38.52 6.56 15.33
C VAL A 80 -38.20 5.60 14.14
N ALA A 81 -37.05 5.76 13.48
CA ALA A 81 -36.53 4.90 12.43
C ALA A 81 -35.69 3.69 12.92
N GLY A 82 -35.12 3.73 14.14
CA GLY A 82 -34.11 2.77 14.64
C GLY A 82 -34.66 1.47 15.28
N VAL A 83 -35.77 0.93 14.79
CA VAL A 83 -36.32 -0.33 15.31
C VAL A 83 -35.52 -1.51 14.75
N GLY A 84 -34.77 -2.21 15.61
CA GLY A 84 -33.87 -3.30 15.21
C GLY A 84 -32.39 -2.90 15.10
N GLU A 85 -32.02 -1.69 15.55
CA GLU A 85 -30.62 -1.28 15.65
C GLU A 85 -29.92 -1.92 16.86
N THR A 86 -28.66 -2.28 16.62
CA THR A 86 -27.76 -2.89 17.58
C THR A 86 -26.64 -1.89 17.88
N LEU A 87 -26.53 -1.49 19.14
CA LEU A 87 -25.44 -0.64 19.62
C LEU A 87 -24.25 -1.49 20.05
N TYR A 88 -23.07 -1.11 19.58
CA TYR A 88 -21.80 -1.70 20.00
C TYR A 88 -21.10 -0.74 20.96
N VAL A 89 -20.76 -1.23 22.15
CA VAL A 89 -19.96 -0.48 23.14
C VAL A 89 -18.62 -1.19 23.29
N ASP A 90 -17.57 -0.60 22.71
CA ASP A 90 -16.20 -1.13 22.81
C ASP A 90 -15.57 -0.78 24.17
N MET A 91 -15.09 -1.80 24.85
CA MET A 91 -14.63 -1.78 26.24
C MET A 91 -13.12 -2.07 26.36
N ASP A 92 -12.32 -1.51 25.45
CA ASP A 92 -10.93 -1.84 25.08
C ASP A 92 -10.78 -2.99 24.08
N ARG A 93 -9.56 -3.12 23.50
CA ARG A 93 -9.15 -3.90 22.31
C ARG A 93 -9.68 -5.36 22.17
N HIS A 94 -10.34 -5.92 23.18
CA HIS A 94 -10.84 -7.31 23.16
C HIS A 94 -12.24 -7.54 23.74
N LYS A 95 -13.07 -6.52 24.00
CA LYS A 95 -14.46 -6.73 24.47
C LYS A 95 -15.44 -5.74 23.85
N GLN A 96 -16.45 -6.28 23.17
CA GLN A 96 -17.54 -5.53 22.56
C GLN A 96 -18.86 -5.96 23.19
N ILE A 97 -19.59 -5.03 23.80
CA ILE A 97 -20.91 -5.32 24.36
C ILE A 97 -21.96 -4.92 23.32
N THR A 98 -22.73 -5.91 22.89
CA THR A 98 -23.83 -5.75 21.94
C THR A 98 -25.15 -5.50 22.67
N VAL A 99 -25.79 -4.36 22.39
CA VAL A 99 -27.09 -3.97 22.97
C VAL A 99 -28.11 -3.79 21.85
N THR A 100 -29.14 -4.63 21.81
CA THR A 100 -30.16 -4.58 20.74
C THR A 100 -31.48 -3.99 21.25
N PHE A 101 -32.03 -3.02 20.52
CA PHE A 101 -33.32 -2.38 20.83
C PHE A 101 -34.42 -2.90 19.89
N GLN A 102 -35.33 -3.73 20.41
CA GLN A 102 -36.40 -4.36 19.62
C GLN A 102 -37.76 -3.74 19.93
N ARG A 103 -38.48 -3.27 18.91
CA ARG A 103 -39.85 -2.77 19.10
C ARG A 103 -40.82 -3.89 19.40
N VAL A 104 -41.64 -3.68 20.42
CA VAL A 104 -42.72 -4.58 20.78
C VAL A 104 -44.04 -3.94 20.33
N GLU A 105 -44.83 -4.64 19.51
CA GLU A 105 -46.04 -4.07 18.89
C GLU A 105 -47.22 -3.85 19.86
N ARG A 106 -47.14 -4.37 21.09
CA ARG A 106 -48.17 -4.18 22.12
C ARG A 106 -47.65 -4.54 23.51
N TRP A 107 -47.51 -3.54 24.39
CA TRP A 107 -47.56 -3.76 25.84
C TRP A 107 -49.02 -3.93 26.27
N PRO A 108 -49.43 -5.09 26.83
CA PRO A 108 -50.75 -5.22 27.42
C PRO A 108 -50.73 -4.52 28.78
N ASP A 109 -51.60 -3.52 28.94
CA ASP A 109 -51.79 -2.61 30.10
C ASP A 109 -50.81 -1.43 30.22
N ARG A 110 -51.10 -0.37 29.44
CA ARG A 110 -50.46 0.96 29.48
C ARG A 110 -50.75 1.81 30.72
N GLU A 111 -51.48 1.30 31.73
CA GLU A 111 -51.91 2.11 32.87
C GLU A 111 -50.96 2.06 34.09
N THR A 112 -49.97 1.16 34.13
CA THR A 112 -48.99 1.11 35.25
C THR A 112 -47.55 0.86 34.78
N PRO A 113 -46.55 1.63 35.25
CA PRO A 113 -45.14 1.39 34.94
C PRO A 113 -44.67 -0.01 35.37
N PRO A 114 -43.67 -0.62 34.70
CA PRO A 114 -43.19 -1.95 35.04
C PRO A 114 -42.40 -1.96 36.35
N TRP A 115 -42.34 -3.14 36.98
CA TRP A 115 -41.44 -3.42 38.10
C TRP A 115 -40.06 -3.81 37.57
N TYR A 116 -39.01 -3.27 38.18
CA TYR A 116 -37.61 -3.57 37.87
C TYR A 116 -36.98 -4.41 38.97
N ASP A 117 -36.53 -5.63 38.64
CA ASP A 117 -35.76 -6.46 39.58
C ASP A 117 -34.39 -5.80 39.87
N VAL A 118 -34.06 -5.63 41.15
CA VAL A 118 -32.78 -5.04 41.58
C VAL A 118 -31.70 -6.13 41.59
N PRO A 119 -30.68 -6.05 40.70
CA PRO A 119 -29.66 -7.08 40.63
C PRO A 119 -28.74 -7.05 41.85
N LYS A 120 -28.21 -8.21 42.24
CA LYS A 120 -27.30 -8.34 43.38
C LYS A 120 -26.03 -7.50 43.17
N ASN A 121 -25.63 -6.72 44.18
CA ASN A 121 -24.48 -5.79 44.15
C ASN A 121 -24.55 -4.72 43.04
N LYS A 122 -25.73 -4.48 42.47
CA LYS A 122 -25.99 -3.36 41.56
C LYS A 122 -26.96 -2.40 42.26
N ASN A 123 -26.85 -1.13 41.90
CA ASN A 123 -27.69 -0.07 42.43
C ASN A 123 -28.56 0.45 41.28
N LEU A 124 -29.86 0.53 41.50
CA LEU A 124 -30.76 1.30 40.64
C LEU A 124 -30.98 2.67 41.28
N TYR A 125 -31.02 3.73 40.49
CA TYR A 125 -31.27 5.08 40.97
C TYR A 125 -32.41 5.73 40.20
N ALA A 126 -33.16 6.61 40.86
CA ALA A 126 -34.12 7.49 40.22
C ALA A 126 -34.10 8.87 40.89
N LEU A 127 -34.08 9.93 40.08
CA LEU A 127 -34.31 11.28 40.58
C LEU A 127 -35.81 11.46 40.78
N VAL A 128 -36.21 11.80 41.99
CA VAL A 128 -37.62 12.00 42.38
C VAL A 128 -37.80 13.29 43.16
N GLY A 129 -38.96 13.91 43.04
CA GLY A 129 -39.23 15.19 43.70
C GLY A 129 -40.68 15.64 43.66
N GLY A 130 -41.00 16.60 44.52
CA GLY A 130 -42.31 17.22 44.68
C GLY A 130 -42.17 18.50 45.52
N GLY A 131 -42.94 19.54 45.19
CA GLY A 131 -42.80 20.85 45.83
C GLY A 131 -41.38 21.41 45.66
N ASN A 132 -40.73 21.76 46.77
CA ASN A 132 -39.35 22.27 46.82
C ASN A 132 -38.30 21.19 47.14
N LEU A 133 -38.74 19.94 47.30
CA LEU A 133 -37.89 18.80 47.63
C LEU A 133 -37.63 17.93 46.41
N TYR A 134 -36.37 17.53 46.24
CA TYR A 134 -36.00 16.52 45.27
C TYR A 134 -34.78 15.76 45.76
N GLY A 135 -34.60 14.58 45.21
CA GLY A 135 -33.55 13.69 45.67
C GLY A 135 -33.38 12.44 44.83
N TRP A 136 -32.27 11.76 45.03
CA TRP A 136 -31.97 10.51 44.37
C TRP A 136 -32.46 9.35 45.21
N PHE A 137 -33.51 8.67 44.78
CA PHE A 137 -33.87 7.36 45.30
C PHE A 137 -32.87 6.32 44.79
N ALA A 138 -32.47 5.39 45.65
CA ALA A 138 -31.67 4.24 45.27
C ALA A 138 -32.30 2.95 45.76
N ALA A 139 -32.20 1.89 44.96
CA ALA A 139 -32.50 0.53 45.36
C ALA A 139 -31.28 -0.35 45.11
N SER A 140 -30.72 -0.92 46.17
CA SER A 140 -29.53 -1.76 46.12
C SER A 140 -29.73 -3.07 46.87
N ARG A 141 -29.28 -4.15 46.23
CA ARG A 141 -29.21 -5.47 46.84
C ARG A 141 -27.80 -5.77 47.34
N ASP A 142 -27.38 -5.06 48.39
CA ASP A 142 -26.08 -5.20 49.06
C ASP A 142 -26.16 -4.96 50.59
N LYS A 143 -25.05 -5.20 51.30
CA LYS A 143 -24.97 -5.12 52.77
C LYS A 143 -24.86 -3.69 53.33
N SER A 144 -24.82 -2.67 52.49
CA SER A 144 -24.45 -1.29 52.85
C SER A 144 -25.50 -0.22 52.56
N ARG A 145 -26.35 -0.37 51.53
CA ARG A 145 -27.18 0.76 51.03
C ARG A 145 -28.69 0.52 50.96
N GLY A 146 -29.19 -0.71 50.82
CA GLY A 146 -30.65 -1.00 50.82
C GLY A 146 -31.48 -0.21 49.79
N ALA A 147 -32.75 0.08 50.09
CA ALA A 147 -33.64 0.89 49.26
C ALA A 147 -34.22 2.10 50.01
N GLY A 148 -33.84 3.32 49.56
CA GLY A 148 -34.22 4.60 50.18
C GLY A 148 -33.67 5.81 49.42
N ILE A 149 -33.77 7.00 50.00
CA ILE A 149 -33.34 8.28 49.37
C ILE A 149 -31.88 8.57 49.72
N THR A 150 -30.98 8.54 48.75
CA THR A 150 -29.53 8.73 48.97
C THR A 150 -29.10 10.18 49.10
N HIS A 151 -29.79 11.08 48.41
CA HIS A 151 -29.57 12.52 48.52
C HIS A 151 -30.92 13.20 48.53
N LEU A 152 -31.24 13.96 49.55
CA LEU A 152 -32.47 14.76 49.62
C LEU A 152 -32.08 16.23 49.77
N THR A 153 -32.57 17.09 48.89
CA THR A 153 -32.17 18.51 48.85
C THR A 153 -33.39 19.41 48.70
N HIS A 154 -33.27 20.61 49.28
CA HIS A 154 -34.22 21.69 49.10
C HIS A 154 -33.73 22.61 47.96
N LYS A 155 -34.62 23.06 47.06
CA LYS A 155 -34.24 23.88 45.88
C LYS A 155 -33.37 25.09 46.20
N ASP A 156 -33.62 25.74 47.34
CA ASP A 156 -32.92 26.96 47.75
C ASP A 156 -31.56 26.67 48.44
N ALA A 157 -31.17 25.40 48.57
CA ALA A 157 -29.94 24.96 49.24
C ALA A 157 -29.25 23.81 48.48
N PHE A 158 -29.13 23.91 47.14
CA PHE A 158 -28.55 22.87 46.27
C PHE A 158 -27.18 22.32 46.74
N LEU A 159 -26.32 23.18 47.30
CA LEU A 159 -24.98 22.81 47.75
C LEU A 159 -24.92 22.20 49.17
N LYS A 160 -26.04 22.10 49.88
CA LYS A 160 -26.15 21.51 51.22
C LYS A 160 -27.31 20.51 51.28
N PRO A 161 -27.08 19.23 50.93
CA PRO A 161 -28.14 18.23 50.96
C PRO A 161 -28.53 17.89 52.42
N ILE A 162 -29.83 17.68 52.65
CA ILE A 162 -30.41 17.30 53.94
C ILE A 162 -29.95 15.89 54.35
N VAL A 163 -29.74 15.04 53.36
CA VAL A 163 -29.25 13.65 53.50
C VAL A 163 -28.18 13.44 52.43
N HIS A 164 -27.05 12.79 52.76
CA HIS A 164 -25.95 12.52 51.82
C HIS A 164 -25.55 11.03 51.72
N PHE A 165 -26.25 10.11 52.38
CA PHE A 165 -25.95 8.67 52.32
C PHE A 165 -27.14 7.80 51.88
N VAL A 166 -28.05 7.47 52.80
CA VAL A 166 -29.36 6.84 52.53
C VAL A 166 -30.34 7.27 53.63
N ALA A 167 -31.54 7.66 53.26
CA ALA A 167 -32.62 8.07 54.15
C ALA A 167 -33.88 7.25 53.91
N LEU A 168 -34.69 7.10 54.96
CA LEU A 168 -35.93 6.34 54.92
C LEU A 168 -35.71 4.91 54.41
N ASN A 169 -34.53 4.33 54.67
CA ASN A 169 -34.12 3.04 54.13
C ASN A 169 -34.75 1.89 54.91
N PHE A 170 -35.33 0.89 54.24
CA PHE A 170 -35.79 -0.32 54.93
C PHE A 170 -34.59 -1.24 55.27
N GLU A 171 -34.08 -1.10 56.50
CA GLU A 171 -32.73 -1.53 56.88
C GLU A 171 -32.68 -2.94 57.47
N HIS A 172 -33.59 -3.26 58.41
CA HIS A 172 -33.55 -4.50 59.19
C HIS A 172 -34.94 -5.13 59.45
N ILE A 173 -34.98 -6.47 59.42
CA ILE A 173 -36.05 -7.31 59.99
C ILE A 173 -35.50 -8.10 61.18
N PHE A 174 -36.21 -8.18 62.30
CA PHE A 174 -35.75 -8.88 63.51
C PHE A 174 -36.88 -9.61 64.27
N SER A 175 -36.54 -10.72 64.95
CA SER A 175 -37.49 -11.61 65.65
C SER A 175 -37.20 -11.83 67.13
N GLY A 176 -36.03 -11.41 67.63
CA GLY A 176 -35.58 -11.69 68.99
C GLY A 176 -35.06 -13.11 69.22
N VAL A 177 -34.87 -13.91 68.17
CA VAL A 177 -34.25 -15.25 68.23
C VAL A 177 -32.74 -15.12 68.03
N ALA A 178 -31.93 -15.80 68.85
CA ALA A 178 -30.47 -15.62 68.83
C ALA A 178 -29.81 -16.10 67.53
N ALA A 179 -30.34 -17.17 66.93
CA ALA A 179 -29.85 -17.72 65.66
C ALA A 179 -30.05 -16.75 64.48
N ASP A 180 -31.01 -15.81 64.58
CA ASP A 180 -31.37 -14.89 63.50
C ASP A 180 -30.49 -13.64 63.43
N ASN A 181 -29.58 -13.42 64.40
CA ASN A 181 -28.81 -12.17 64.52
C ASN A 181 -28.09 -11.75 63.22
N TYR A 182 -27.45 -12.72 62.54
CA TYR A 182 -26.76 -12.44 61.27
C TYR A 182 -27.76 -12.15 60.13
N ARG A 183 -28.87 -12.91 60.05
CA ARG A 183 -29.96 -12.67 59.09
C ARG A 183 -30.53 -11.27 59.26
N ALA A 184 -30.86 -10.89 60.50
CA ALA A 184 -31.43 -9.61 60.87
C ALA A 184 -30.55 -8.40 60.53
N SER A 185 -29.23 -8.58 60.48
CA SER A 185 -28.28 -7.48 60.21
C SER A 185 -28.28 -7.02 58.74
N TYR A 186 -28.75 -7.84 57.80
CA TYR A 186 -28.59 -7.54 56.36
C TYR A 186 -29.89 -7.70 55.54
N THR A 187 -30.99 -8.07 56.16
CA THR A 187 -32.28 -8.29 55.49
C THR A 187 -33.28 -7.22 55.93
N PRO A 188 -34.04 -6.60 55.00
CA PRO A 188 -34.30 -7.07 53.64
C PRO A 188 -33.34 -6.50 52.58
N ARG A 189 -32.29 -5.77 52.97
CA ARG A 189 -31.34 -5.13 52.01
C ARG A 189 -30.68 -6.12 51.06
N THR A 190 -30.43 -7.36 51.47
CA THR A 190 -29.88 -8.41 50.59
C THR A 190 -30.93 -9.30 49.93
N ASP A 191 -32.19 -9.16 50.29
CA ASP A 191 -33.28 -9.96 49.75
C ASP A 191 -33.62 -9.53 48.32
N PRO A 192 -34.26 -10.40 47.51
CA PRO A 192 -34.82 -10.00 46.24
C PRO A 192 -35.76 -8.80 46.45
N MET A 193 -35.62 -7.78 45.60
CA MET A 193 -36.49 -6.62 45.62
C MET A 193 -36.72 -6.13 44.20
N ARG A 194 -37.89 -5.54 44.00
CA ARG A 194 -38.33 -4.88 42.78
C ARG A 194 -38.57 -3.42 43.08
N PHE A 195 -38.25 -2.58 42.13
CA PHE A 195 -38.35 -1.13 42.23
C PHE A 195 -39.20 -0.60 41.07
N ARG A 196 -40.04 0.42 41.31
CA ARG A 196 -40.88 1.06 40.29
C ARG A 196 -40.98 2.56 40.56
N VAL A 197 -40.86 3.37 39.51
CA VAL A 197 -41.21 4.80 39.53
C VAL A 197 -42.61 4.92 38.93
N GLU A 198 -43.60 5.34 39.73
CA GLU A 198 -44.99 5.49 39.28
C GLU A 198 -45.24 6.87 38.64
N SER A 199 -44.57 7.90 39.16
CA SER A 199 -44.53 9.27 38.65
C SER A 199 -43.23 9.95 39.09
N PRO A 200 -42.84 11.13 38.56
CA PRO A 200 -41.66 11.88 39.03
C PRO A 200 -41.66 12.17 40.55
N GLY A 201 -42.82 12.11 41.20
CA GLY A 201 -42.98 12.25 42.64
C GLY A 201 -43.24 10.94 43.38
N THR A 202 -43.43 9.79 42.72
CA THR A 202 -43.85 8.55 43.39
C THR A 202 -42.95 7.37 43.04
N VAL A 203 -42.44 6.70 44.08
CA VAL A 203 -41.60 5.51 44.01
C VAL A 203 -42.21 4.38 44.83
N ARG A 204 -42.16 3.16 44.31
CA ARG A 204 -42.57 1.94 45.01
C ARG A 204 -41.47 0.89 45.01
N VAL A 205 -41.28 0.22 46.14
CA VAL A 205 -40.35 -0.90 46.31
C VAL A 205 -41.11 -2.10 46.85
N HIS A 206 -40.95 -3.25 46.21
CA HIS A 206 -41.59 -4.52 46.57
C HIS A 206 -40.52 -5.58 46.86
N TRP A 207 -40.56 -6.17 48.04
CA TRP A 207 -39.78 -7.35 48.42
C TRP A 207 -40.72 -8.55 48.30
N PRO A 208 -40.68 -9.28 47.18
CA PRO A 208 -41.58 -10.42 46.97
C PRO A 208 -41.25 -11.54 47.95
N ARG A 209 -42.29 -12.29 48.36
CA ARG A 209 -42.13 -13.47 49.22
C ARG A 209 -41.14 -14.49 48.64
N GLU A 210 -41.16 -14.65 47.31
CA GLU A 210 -40.27 -15.57 46.61
C GLU A 210 -38.79 -15.17 46.79
N GLY A 211 -38.06 -16.00 47.56
CA GLY A 211 -36.64 -15.80 47.85
C GLY A 211 -36.34 -14.77 48.95
N ALA A 212 -37.35 -14.21 49.62
CA ALA A 212 -37.17 -13.38 50.82
C ALA A 212 -36.69 -14.23 52.00
N SER A 213 -35.76 -13.68 52.79
CA SER A 213 -35.10 -14.44 53.86
C SER A 213 -36.01 -14.74 55.06
N TRP A 214 -37.14 -14.04 55.18
CA TRP A 214 -38.09 -14.13 56.30
C TRP A 214 -39.48 -14.63 55.89
N ASP A 215 -39.63 -15.14 54.65
CA ASP A 215 -40.91 -15.53 54.06
C ASP A 215 -42.00 -14.45 54.20
N LEU A 216 -41.65 -13.21 53.87
CA LEU A 216 -42.52 -12.04 53.94
C LEU A 216 -42.72 -11.45 52.55
N ASP A 217 -43.97 -11.11 52.21
CA ASP A 217 -44.29 -10.26 51.08
C ASP A 217 -44.43 -8.82 51.59
N SER A 218 -43.46 -7.94 51.29
CA SER A 218 -43.41 -6.57 51.82
C SER A 218 -43.36 -5.53 50.71
N GLU A 219 -44.06 -4.41 50.86
CA GLU A 219 -44.04 -3.31 49.89
C GLU A 219 -44.06 -1.96 50.60
N MET A 220 -43.29 -0.99 50.05
CA MET A 220 -43.15 0.38 50.55
C MET A 220 -43.35 1.37 49.39
N THR A 221 -44.20 2.37 49.58
CA THR A 221 -44.43 3.48 48.62
C THR A 221 -43.95 4.79 49.23
N TYR A 222 -43.27 5.62 48.45
CA TYR A 222 -42.84 6.99 48.77
C TYR A 222 -43.48 7.95 47.79
N ARG A 223 -44.21 8.96 48.27
CA ARG A 223 -44.88 9.99 47.45
C ARG A 223 -44.46 11.38 47.91
N PHE A 224 -43.72 12.09 47.07
CA PHE A 224 -43.37 13.49 47.26
C PHE A 224 -44.60 14.36 46.97
N THR A 225 -44.95 15.19 47.93
CA THR A 225 -46.11 16.08 47.86
C THR A 225 -45.67 17.52 47.62
N ASN A 226 -46.64 18.36 47.28
CA ASN A 226 -46.40 19.79 47.04
C ASN A 226 -46.19 20.61 48.33
N ASP A 227 -46.41 20.01 49.50
CA ASP A 227 -46.30 20.68 50.81
C ASP A 227 -44.92 20.46 51.47
N ASP A 228 -43.87 20.27 50.65
CA ASP A 228 -42.51 19.93 51.08
C ASP A 228 -42.50 18.71 52.03
N ALA A 229 -43.23 17.67 51.63
CA ALA A 229 -43.39 16.45 52.40
C ALA A 229 -43.29 15.17 51.55
N ILE A 230 -43.04 14.04 52.20
CA ILE A 230 -42.97 12.71 51.62
C ILE A 230 -43.93 11.80 52.40
N ASP A 231 -44.99 11.36 51.74
CA ASP A 231 -45.91 10.34 52.27
C ASP A 231 -45.34 8.94 52.03
N MET A 232 -45.47 8.10 53.04
CA MET A 232 -44.98 6.73 53.06
C MET A 232 -46.09 5.75 53.41
N GLU A 233 -46.17 4.64 52.68
CA GLU A 233 -47.13 3.57 52.95
C GLU A 233 -46.41 2.22 52.90
N PHE A 234 -46.38 1.54 54.04
CA PHE A 234 -45.76 0.22 54.19
C PHE A 234 -46.83 -0.84 54.44
N HIS A 235 -46.67 -2.00 53.80
CA HIS A 235 -47.47 -3.18 54.08
C HIS A 235 -46.65 -4.45 53.95
N THR A 236 -46.95 -5.43 54.79
CA THR A 236 -46.34 -6.75 54.78
C THR A 236 -47.37 -7.84 55.04
N THR A 237 -47.17 -9.00 54.40
CA THR A 237 -47.98 -10.20 54.59
C THR A 237 -47.07 -11.37 54.95
N PRO A 238 -47.14 -11.91 56.19
CA PRO A 238 -46.39 -13.08 56.60
C PRO A 238 -46.79 -14.34 55.84
N GLY A 239 -45.79 -15.16 55.51
CA GLY A 239 -45.95 -16.52 55.03
C GLY A 239 -45.99 -17.55 56.16
N ASP A 240 -45.31 -18.68 55.97
CA ASP A 240 -45.27 -19.80 56.93
C ASP A 240 -44.13 -19.69 57.96
N GLU A 241 -43.31 -18.62 57.88
CA GLU A 241 -42.23 -18.34 58.82
C GLU A 241 -42.73 -18.30 60.27
N ALA A 242 -42.12 -19.12 61.11
CA ALA A 242 -42.38 -19.11 62.54
C ALA A 242 -41.66 -17.93 63.21
N PHE A 243 -42.39 -17.11 63.97
CA PHE A 243 -41.83 -16.06 64.84
C PHE A 243 -42.00 -16.46 66.31
N PRO A 244 -41.08 -17.25 66.90
CA PRO A 244 -41.30 -17.92 68.20
C PRO A 244 -41.44 -16.96 69.39
N GLN A 245 -40.88 -15.76 69.29
CA GLN A 245 -41.01 -14.71 70.31
C GLN A 245 -42.32 -13.92 70.21
N GLY A 246 -43.17 -14.26 69.23
CA GLY A 246 -44.51 -13.69 69.06
C GLY A 246 -44.53 -12.31 68.40
N TYR A 247 -43.49 -11.93 67.65
CA TYR A 247 -43.49 -10.72 66.83
C TYR A 247 -42.49 -10.79 65.67
N ALA A 248 -42.75 -9.98 64.65
CA ALA A 248 -41.80 -9.59 63.60
C ALA A 248 -41.59 -8.07 63.69
N GLY A 249 -40.34 -7.65 63.82
CA GLY A 249 -39.95 -6.25 63.88
C GLY A 249 -39.32 -5.79 62.58
N PHE A 250 -39.71 -4.59 62.14
CA PHE A 250 -39.26 -3.95 60.90
C PHE A 250 -38.63 -2.61 61.24
N MET A 251 -37.48 -2.26 60.68
CA MET A 251 -36.75 -1.03 61.01
C MET A 251 -36.35 -0.24 59.77
N TRP A 252 -36.55 1.07 59.84
CA TRP A 252 -36.08 2.02 58.85
C TRP A 252 -35.00 2.92 59.39
N ALA A 253 -34.02 3.25 58.55
CA ALA A 253 -32.87 4.08 58.90
C ALA A 253 -32.83 5.39 58.10
N THR A 254 -32.55 6.50 58.78
CA THR A 254 -32.31 7.80 58.14
C THR A 254 -30.99 8.42 58.59
N TYR A 255 -29.95 8.32 57.75
CA TYR A 255 -28.63 8.87 58.05
C TYR A 255 -28.57 10.37 57.73
N ASN A 256 -28.57 11.18 58.77
CA ASN A 256 -28.85 12.60 58.73
C ASN A 256 -27.56 13.46 58.65
N THR A 257 -27.50 14.46 57.75
CA THR A 257 -26.39 15.42 57.62
C THR A 257 -26.84 16.86 57.89
N HIS A 258 -26.06 17.65 58.64
CA HIS A 258 -26.32 19.07 58.97
C HIS A 258 -27.42 19.38 60.02
N PHE A 259 -27.54 18.53 61.04
CA PHE A 259 -28.44 18.73 62.17
C PHE A 259 -27.66 19.29 63.37
N ALA A 260 -28.08 20.43 63.90
CA ALA A 260 -27.35 21.07 65.01
C ALA A 260 -27.54 20.36 66.36
N ASP A 261 -28.68 19.69 66.56
CA ASP A 261 -28.93 18.75 67.67
C ASP A 261 -29.32 17.41 67.06
N HIS A 262 -28.69 16.34 67.54
CA HIS A 262 -28.85 14.97 67.03
C HIS A 262 -29.96 14.19 67.77
N ALA A 263 -30.70 14.83 68.68
CA ALA A 263 -31.84 14.24 69.37
C ALA A 263 -33.15 14.47 68.63
N ILE A 264 -34.13 13.60 68.88
CA ILE A 264 -35.52 13.81 68.47
C ILE A 264 -36.35 14.33 69.64
N PHE A 265 -37.38 15.09 69.31
CA PHE A 265 -38.34 15.65 70.26
C PHE A 265 -39.75 15.13 69.96
N PHE A 266 -40.48 14.67 70.97
CA PHE A 266 -41.84 14.14 70.81
C PHE A 266 -42.71 14.37 72.06
N PRO A 267 -44.04 14.43 71.94
CA PRO A 267 -44.93 14.45 73.09
C PRO A 267 -44.94 13.08 73.78
N GLY A 268 -44.70 13.06 75.09
CA GLY A 268 -44.52 11.82 75.84
C GLY A 268 -44.75 11.94 77.34
N ILE A 269 -44.47 10.82 78.03
CA ILE A 269 -44.54 10.67 79.49
C ILE A 269 -43.22 10.10 79.99
N SER A 270 -42.67 10.70 81.05
CA SER A 270 -41.52 10.19 81.82
C SER A 270 -41.78 10.42 83.30
N ASP A 271 -41.50 9.41 84.15
CA ASP A 271 -41.77 9.46 85.60
C ASP A 271 -43.15 10.04 85.96
N GLU A 272 -44.19 9.59 85.24
CA GLU A 272 -45.60 10.02 85.35
C GLU A 272 -45.90 11.49 84.96
N GLN A 273 -44.92 12.25 84.45
CA GLN A 273 -45.11 13.62 83.95
C GLN A 273 -45.31 13.65 82.44
N LYS A 274 -46.38 14.33 81.98
CA LYS A 274 -46.70 14.52 80.55
C LYS A 274 -46.06 15.82 80.02
N GLY A 275 -45.38 15.76 78.88
CA GLY A 275 -44.75 16.93 78.24
C GLY A 275 -44.01 16.58 76.94
N TRP A 276 -43.19 17.51 76.42
CA TRP A 276 -42.27 17.24 75.31
C TRP A 276 -41.00 16.57 75.83
N MET A 277 -40.71 15.39 75.29
CA MET A 277 -39.55 14.57 75.63
C MET A 277 -38.46 14.80 74.60
N ARG A 278 -37.19 14.81 75.04
CA ARG A 278 -36.00 14.76 74.20
C ARG A 278 -35.39 13.36 74.31
N PHE A 279 -35.09 12.73 73.20
CA PHE A 279 -34.53 11.38 73.18
C PHE A 279 -33.43 11.26 72.12
N GLY A 280 -32.34 10.58 72.46
CA GLY A 280 -31.14 10.50 71.64
C GLY A 280 -29.87 10.92 72.39
N PRO A 281 -28.70 10.83 71.75
CA PRO A 281 -27.41 11.00 72.42
C PRO A 281 -27.27 12.39 73.09
N ASN A 282 -26.77 12.40 74.32
CA ASN A 282 -26.22 13.62 74.93
C ASN A 282 -24.72 13.65 74.62
N ILE A 283 -24.28 14.58 73.75
CA ILE A 283 -22.90 14.66 73.27
C ILE A 283 -21.90 14.88 74.42
N ALA A 284 -22.34 15.53 75.50
CA ALA A 284 -21.51 15.81 76.67
C ALA A 284 -21.31 14.62 77.63
N GLU A 285 -22.16 13.58 77.56
CA GLU A 285 -22.22 12.50 78.56
C GLU A 285 -22.06 11.09 77.97
N GLY A 286 -21.76 10.97 76.68
CA GLY A 286 -21.57 9.66 76.02
C GLY A 286 -22.85 8.80 76.00
N GLY A 287 -24.01 9.44 75.87
CA GLY A 287 -25.33 8.82 76.03
C GLY A 287 -25.65 7.68 75.05
N PHE A 288 -26.47 6.74 75.54
CA PHE A 288 -26.93 5.52 74.87
C PHE A 288 -28.01 5.82 73.79
N GLY A 289 -27.89 5.22 72.60
CA GLY A 289 -28.98 5.14 71.61
C GLY A 289 -29.94 3.98 71.89
N GLY A 290 -31.18 4.02 71.40
CA GLY A 290 -32.20 3.00 71.70
C GLY A 290 -33.55 3.28 71.04
N ALA A 291 -34.58 2.49 71.39
CA ALA A 291 -35.95 2.70 70.94
C ALA A 291 -36.88 3.25 72.05
N VAL A 292 -37.90 4.02 71.69
CA VAL A 292 -39.00 4.49 72.56
C VAL A 292 -40.32 3.99 72.01
N ALA A 293 -41.11 3.35 72.87
CA ALA A 293 -42.44 2.85 72.50
C ALA A 293 -43.57 3.76 73.02
N HIS A 294 -44.78 3.50 72.52
CA HIS A 294 -46.00 4.15 72.99
C HIS A 294 -46.27 3.81 74.47
N HIS A 295 -46.83 4.76 75.21
CA HIS A 295 -47.23 4.55 76.61
C HIS A 295 -48.31 3.46 76.73
N GLY A 296 -47.93 2.29 77.27
CA GLY A 296 -48.79 1.11 77.38
C GLY A 296 -48.46 -0.03 76.40
N ALA A 297 -47.47 0.13 75.51
CA ALA A 297 -47.01 -0.93 74.63
C ALA A 297 -46.31 -2.08 75.40
N THR A 298 -46.50 -3.32 74.95
CA THR A 298 -45.85 -4.49 75.58
C THR A 298 -44.37 -4.60 75.19
N HIS A 299 -43.49 -4.93 76.14
CA HIS A 299 -42.07 -5.17 75.84
C HIS A 299 -41.87 -6.35 74.89
N LEU A 300 -40.87 -6.23 74.03
CA LEU A 300 -40.46 -7.31 73.14
C LEU A 300 -39.65 -8.35 73.91
N ARG A 301 -39.91 -9.62 73.63
CA ARG A 301 -39.16 -10.75 74.19
C ARG A 301 -37.94 -11.05 73.33
N ALA A 302 -36.87 -11.54 73.94
CA ALA A 302 -35.67 -11.97 73.24
C ALA A 302 -35.05 -13.18 73.94
N GLU A 303 -34.45 -14.07 73.16
CA GLU A 303 -33.67 -15.20 73.67
C GLU A 303 -32.32 -14.74 74.22
N ALA A 304 -31.76 -15.51 75.16
CA ALA A 304 -30.41 -15.24 75.65
C ALA A 304 -29.39 -15.38 74.50
N GLY A 305 -28.60 -14.32 74.24
CA GLY A 305 -27.66 -14.26 73.12
C GLY A 305 -28.24 -13.64 71.83
N ALA A 306 -29.52 -13.26 71.81
CA ALA A 306 -30.06 -12.44 70.73
C ALA A 306 -29.50 -11.02 70.78
N SER A 307 -29.37 -10.39 69.61
CA SER A 307 -28.86 -9.03 69.47
C SER A 307 -29.83 -8.05 70.12
N GLU A 308 -29.34 -7.32 71.12
CA GLU A 308 -30.12 -6.33 71.84
C GLU A 308 -30.37 -5.06 71.03
N PHE A 309 -29.60 -4.83 69.95
CA PHE A 309 -29.55 -3.59 69.17
C PHE A 309 -30.95 -3.10 68.75
N ASN A 310 -31.79 -3.90 68.09
CA ASN A 310 -33.12 -3.44 67.64
C ASN A 310 -34.28 -3.74 68.61
N ILE A 311 -33.98 -4.36 69.75
CA ILE A 311 -35.00 -4.89 70.66
C ILE A 311 -35.15 -3.97 71.88
N VAL A 312 -34.04 -3.47 72.41
CA VAL A 312 -33.99 -2.66 73.64
C VAL A 312 -34.83 -1.41 73.47
N THR A 313 -35.80 -1.26 74.37
CA THR A 313 -36.73 -0.12 74.43
C THR A 313 -36.59 0.57 75.79
N SER A 314 -36.61 1.89 75.79
CA SER A 314 -36.60 2.72 77.00
C SER A 314 -37.72 2.30 77.96
N GLN A 315 -37.38 2.22 79.24
CA GLN A 315 -38.32 1.97 80.35
C GLN A 315 -38.72 3.27 81.07
N ALA A 316 -38.03 4.38 80.76
CA ALA A 316 -38.15 5.65 81.49
C ALA A 316 -38.94 6.72 80.72
N VAL A 317 -39.05 6.58 79.40
CA VAL A 317 -39.69 7.57 78.52
C VAL A 317 -40.55 6.83 77.50
N PHE A 318 -41.79 7.29 77.31
CA PHE A 318 -42.74 6.77 76.33
C PHE A 318 -43.36 7.91 75.52
N PHE A 319 -43.69 7.69 74.25
CA PHE A 319 -44.44 8.68 73.48
C PHE A 319 -45.96 8.52 73.68
N THR A 320 -46.69 9.63 73.58
CA THR A 320 -48.17 9.64 73.63
C THR A 320 -48.82 9.87 72.28
N GLU A 321 -48.17 10.63 71.40
CA GLU A 321 -48.61 10.79 70.01
C GLU A 321 -47.51 10.28 69.08
N PRO A 322 -47.87 9.67 67.95
CA PRO A 322 -46.94 9.01 67.04
C PRO A 322 -46.28 10.04 66.09
N VAL A 323 -45.66 11.08 66.67
CA VAL A 323 -44.92 12.13 65.96
C VAL A 323 -43.64 12.49 66.70
N TYR A 324 -42.55 12.66 65.95
CA TYR A 324 -41.31 13.26 66.46
C TYR A 324 -40.74 14.28 65.48
N TYR A 325 -39.90 15.19 65.94
CA TYR A 325 -39.20 16.13 65.07
C TYR A 325 -37.77 16.47 65.55
N GLY A 326 -36.98 17.08 64.67
CA GLY A 326 -35.75 17.78 65.03
C GLY A 326 -35.37 18.86 63.99
N MET A 327 -34.37 19.68 64.28
CA MET A 327 -34.06 20.90 63.52
C MET A 327 -32.86 20.74 62.55
N ILE A 328 -32.98 21.29 61.34
CA ILE A 328 -31.97 21.31 60.27
C ILE A 328 -31.54 22.76 59.96
N ASP A 329 -30.24 22.98 59.74
CA ASP A 329 -29.70 24.26 59.24
C ASP A 329 -29.11 24.11 57.83
N LEU A 330 -29.81 24.68 56.84
CA LEU A 330 -29.42 24.69 55.43
C LEU A 330 -28.79 26.02 54.99
N SER A 331 -28.47 26.91 55.93
CA SER A 331 -27.92 28.24 55.62
C SER A 331 -26.54 28.13 54.95
N ILE A 332 -26.35 28.75 53.79
CA ILE A 332 -25.06 28.82 53.09
C ILE A 332 -24.26 30.00 53.67
N PRO A 333 -23.00 29.83 54.10
CA PRO A 333 -22.22 30.92 54.65
C PRO A 333 -22.15 32.09 53.66
N ARG A 334 -22.56 33.28 54.12
CA ARG A 334 -22.51 34.57 53.39
C ARG A 334 -23.54 34.76 52.26
N SER A 335 -24.58 33.92 52.18
CA SER A 335 -25.82 34.34 51.52
C SER A 335 -26.64 35.24 52.46
N ALA A 336 -27.51 36.10 51.91
CA ALA A 336 -28.42 36.92 52.72
C ALA A 336 -29.63 36.13 53.29
N GLN A 337 -29.76 34.84 52.97
CA GLN A 337 -30.91 34.01 53.34
C GLN A 337 -30.52 32.95 54.38
N GLN A 338 -31.06 33.10 55.59
CA GLN A 338 -31.01 32.08 56.64
C GLN A 338 -32.15 31.07 56.40
N LEU A 339 -31.84 29.77 56.33
CA LEU A 339 -32.82 28.72 56.03
C LEU A 339 -32.74 27.60 57.08
N SER A 340 -33.57 27.68 58.12
CA SER A 340 -33.70 26.65 59.16
C SER A 340 -35.10 26.02 59.13
N LEU A 341 -35.15 24.68 59.11
CA LEU A 341 -36.39 23.89 58.95
C LEU A 341 -36.46 22.78 60.00
N ALA A 342 -37.67 22.36 60.38
CA ALA A 342 -37.92 21.17 61.17
C ALA A 342 -38.17 19.95 60.27
N TYR A 343 -37.47 18.86 60.55
CA TYR A 343 -37.74 17.51 60.05
C TYR A 343 -38.78 16.88 60.95
N ILE A 344 -40.01 16.70 60.45
CA ILE A 344 -41.15 16.23 61.25
C ILE A 344 -41.59 14.87 60.70
N MET A 345 -41.46 13.82 61.51
CA MET A 345 -41.88 12.46 61.17
C MET A 345 -43.16 12.09 61.92
N MET A 346 -44.19 11.68 61.18
CA MET A 346 -45.54 11.41 61.69
C MET A 346 -46.00 10.02 61.24
N PHE A 347 -46.73 9.28 62.10
CA PHE A 347 -47.27 7.96 61.80
C PHE A 347 -48.77 7.87 62.13
N ASP A 348 -49.50 7.02 61.41
CA ASP A 348 -50.93 6.78 61.66
C ASP A 348 -51.20 5.74 62.76
N GLN A 349 -50.20 4.93 63.08
CA GLN A 349 -50.24 3.89 64.11
C GLN A 349 -49.54 4.34 65.40
N ARG A 350 -50.12 3.99 66.56
CA ARG A 350 -49.55 4.27 67.88
C ARG A 350 -48.83 3.06 68.47
N GLU A 351 -49.57 2.03 68.84
CA GLU A 351 -49.03 0.88 69.60
C GLU A 351 -47.93 0.09 68.87
N PRO A 352 -48.02 -0.18 67.54
CA PRO A 352 -47.00 -0.91 66.80
C PRO A 352 -45.71 -0.11 66.50
N ILE A 353 -45.76 1.22 66.61
CA ILE A 353 -44.64 2.10 66.24
C ILE A 353 -43.71 2.31 67.42
N ARG A 354 -42.41 2.33 67.15
CA ARG A 354 -41.37 2.77 68.08
C ARG A 354 -40.45 3.77 67.39
N PHE A 355 -40.07 4.83 68.07
CA PHE A 355 -39.04 5.76 67.58
C PHE A 355 -37.67 5.20 67.95
N ALA A 356 -36.69 5.32 67.06
CA ALA A 356 -35.34 4.84 67.34
C ALA A 356 -34.31 5.92 67.02
N VAL A 357 -33.30 6.07 67.88
CA VAL A 357 -32.18 6.98 67.63
C VAL A 357 -30.89 6.25 67.96
N TRP A 358 -29.97 6.23 66.99
CA TRP A 358 -28.68 5.56 67.11
C TRP A 358 -27.54 6.52 66.77
N ASN A 359 -26.39 6.32 67.44
CA ASN A 359 -25.16 7.06 67.20
C ASN A 359 -24.01 6.07 67.06
N TRP A 360 -23.31 6.09 65.91
CA TRP A 360 -22.26 5.12 65.59
C TRP A 360 -20.84 5.72 65.51
N GLY A 361 -20.58 6.96 65.98
CA GLY A 361 -19.22 7.50 65.89
C GLY A 361 -18.89 8.80 66.65
N ASN A 362 -17.58 9.05 66.75
CA ASN A 362 -16.92 10.30 67.14
C ASN A 362 -16.13 10.81 65.91
N PRO A 363 -16.40 12.00 65.35
CA PRO A 363 -17.29 13.04 65.88
C PRO A 363 -18.80 12.70 65.73
N PRO A 364 -19.68 13.38 66.50
CA PRO A 364 -21.08 13.01 66.73
C PRO A 364 -22.03 13.17 65.52
N GLU A 365 -21.49 13.44 64.34
CA GLU A 365 -22.21 14.01 63.19
C GLU A 365 -23.08 12.99 62.44
N ASN A 366 -22.99 11.69 62.78
CA ASN A 366 -23.67 10.58 62.11
C ASN A 366 -24.74 9.92 62.99
N SER A 367 -25.68 10.70 63.54
CA SER A 367 -26.89 10.14 64.17
C SER A 367 -27.90 9.74 63.12
N ALA A 368 -28.63 8.63 63.33
CA ALA A 368 -29.81 8.34 62.52
C ALA A 368 -31.11 8.47 63.30
N TRP A 369 -32.10 9.09 62.65
CA TRP A 369 -33.45 9.24 63.17
C TRP A 369 -34.35 8.20 62.50
N ASP A 370 -34.60 7.15 63.26
CA ASP A 370 -35.10 5.88 62.78
C ASP A 370 -36.47 5.60 63.38
N TRP A 371 -37.14 4.58 62.85
CA TRP A 371 -38.34 4.06 63.48
C TRP A 371 -38.48 2.57 63.22
N GLN A 372 -39.32 1.94 64.04
CA GLN A 372 -39.60 0.53 63.96
C GLN A 372 -41.10 0.27 63.97
N TYR A 373 -41.54 -0.71 63.19
CA TYR A 373 -42.90 -1.21 63.15
C TYR A 373 -42.93 -2.65 63.63
N ILE A 374 -43.79 -2.97 64.61
CA ILE A 374 -43.86 -4.28 65.26
C ILE A 374 -45.19 -4.96 64.92
N VAL A 375 -45.13 -6.06 64.17
CA VAL A 375 -46.28 -6.94 63.94
C VAL A 375 -46.28 -8.01 65.02
N ARG A 376 -47.28 -7.99 65.91
CA ARG A 376 -47.41 -8.98 66.99
C ARG A 376 -48.17 -10.20 66.52
N ASN A 377 -47.68 -11.38 66.89
CA ASN A 377 -48.23 -12.69 66.53
C ASN A 377 -48.60 -12.79 65.04
N PRO A 378 -47.63 -12.55 64.12
CA PRO A 378 -47.89 -12.60 62.68
C PRO A 378 -48.51 -13.94 62.28
N ARG A 379 -49.56 -13.89 61.46
CA ARG A 379 -50.24 -15.08 60.93
C ARG A 379 -50.11 -15.12 59.42
N GLU A 380 -49.98 -16.32 58.89
CA GLU A 380 -49.91 -16.54 57.45
C GLU A 380 -51.10 -15.87 56.72
N GLY A 381 -50.78 -15.04 55.73
CA GLY A 381 -51.76 -14.33 54.90
C GLY A 381 -52.39 -13.07 55.53
N GLU A 382 -52.10 -12.73 56.80
CA GLU A 382 -52.65 -11.55 57.46
C GLU A 382 -51.85 -10.28 57.09
N ARG A 383 -52.46 -9.37 56.33
CA ARG A 383 -51.82 -8.12 55.91
C ARG A 383 -51.74 -7.12 57.07
N ALA A 384 -50.53 -6.66 57.38
CA ALA A 384 -50.26 -5.60 58.35
C ALA A 384 -49.53 -4.42 57.67
N GLY A 385 -49.68 -3.19 58.19
CA GLY A 385 -49.05 -2.01 57.60
C GLY A 385 -49.25 -0.72 58.41
N TYR A 386 -48.60 0.35 57.96
CA TYR A 386 -48.75 1.71 58.50
C TYR A 386 -48.57 2.75 57.40
N ARG A 387 -49.07 3.96 57.65
CA ARG A 387 -48.81 5.17 56.88
C ARG A 387 -47.99 6.15 57.70
N ALA A 388 -47.07 6.84 57.04
CA ALA A 388 -46.25 7.86 57.65
C ALA A 388 -46.07 9.06 56.74
N ARG A 389 -45.68 10.21 57.30
CA ARG A 389 -45.30 11.40 56.54
C ARG A 389 -44.05 12.01 57.16
N LEU A 390 -43.07 12.29 56.31
CA LEU A 390 -41.97 13.20 56.59
C LEU A 390 -42.32 14.58 56.04
N ALA A 391 -42.39 15.63 56.86
CA ALA A 391 -42.59 17.00 56.41
C ALA A 391 -41.39 17.89 56.79
N LEU A 392 -40.98 18.77 55.87
CA LEU A 392 -39.97 19.79 56.11
C LEU A 392 -40.65 21.16 56.20
N ALA A 393 -40.55 21.78 57.36
CA ALA A 393 -41.33 22.98 57.64
C ALA A 393 -40.65 23.92 58.61
N SER A 394 -40.80 25.23 58.41
CA SER A 394 -40.52 26.20 59.46
C SER A 394 -41.53 26.04 60.61
N ILE A 395 -41.02 25.92 61.83
CA ILE A 395 -41.82 25.92 63.07
C ILE A 395 -41.37 27.08 63.96
N ASN A 396 -42.30 27.68 64.69
CA ASN A 396 -42.00 28.73 65.67
C ASN A 396 -41.95 28.17 67.09
N LYS A 397 -42.76 27.15 67.38
CA LYS A 397 -42.83 26.47 68.68
C LYS A 397 -43.17 24.97 68.51
N PRO A 398 -42.83 24.09 69.48
CA PRO A 398 -43.09 22.66 69.37
C PRO A 398 -44.56 22.29 69.08
N GLU A 399 -45.52 23.07 69.58
CA GLU A 399 -46.97 22.82 69.36
C GLU A 399 -47.38 22.92 67.87
N ASP A 400 -46.60 23.62 67.04
CA ASP A 400 -46.85 23.71 65.60
C ASP A 400 -46.69 22.32 64.93
N VAL A 401 -45.85 21.44 65.50
CA VAL A 401 -45.66 20.05 65.07
C VAL A 401 -46.93 19.23 65.34
N LEU A 402 -47.56 19.40 66.50
CA LEU A 402 -48.82 18.72 66.84
C LEU A 402 -49.98 19.22 65.97
N THR A 403 -49.99 20.51 65.62
CA THR A 403 -50.99 21.08 64.72
C THR A 403 -50.88 20.43 63.34
N ARG A 404 -49.67 20.37 62.77
CA ARG A 404 -49.42 19.68 61.49
C ARG A 404 -49.76 18.19 61.54
N PHE A 405 -49.44 17.52 62.65
CA PHE A 405 -49.81 16.12 62.86
C PHE A 405 -51.33 15.90 62.82
N HIS A 406 -52.12 16.71 63.55
CA HIS A 406 -53.57 16.58 63.54
C HIS A 406 -54.23 17.06 62.24
N GLU A 407 -53.61 17.98 61.51
CA GLU A 407 -54.04 18.34 60.15
C GLU A 407 -53.87 17.17 59.19
N TRP A 408 -52.69 16.55 59.19
CA TRP A 408 -52.43 15.34 58.40
C TRP A 408 -53.34 14.18 58.81
N GLU A 409 -53.55 13.98 60.12
CA GLU A 409 -54.46 12.93 60.65
C GLU A 409 -55.90 13.11 60.17
N LYS A 410 -56.35 14.35 59.98
CA LYS A 410 -57.69 14.67 59.43
C LYS A 410 -57.74 14.54 57.91
N SER A 411 -56.68 14.89 57.21
CA SER A 411 -56.65 14.90 55.74
C SER A 411 -56.34 13.53 55.13
N ARG A 412 -55.90 12.53 55.92
CA ARG A 412 -55.45 11.22 55.42
C ARG A 412 -56.53 10.32 54.80
N ASP A 413 -57.81 10.62 55.03
CA ASP A 413 -58.95 9.91 54.46
C ASP A 413 -59.55 10.63 53.24
N GLU A 414 -59.06 11.84 52.92
CA GLU A 414 -59.41 12.55 51.69
C GLU A 414 -58.43 12.13 50.59
N ASP A 415 -58.97 11.74 49.44
CA ASP A 415 -58.17 11.33 48.28
C ASP A 415 -57.45 12.56 47.69
N VAL A 416 -56.27 12.88 48.21
CA VAL A 416 -55.43 13.97 47.71
C VAL A 416 -54.73 13.52 46.42
N SER A 417 -55.53 13.33 45.37
CA SER A 417 -55.10 13.11 43.98
C SER A 417 -54.56 14.37 43.30
N GLY A 418 -54.25 15.41 44.08
CA GLY A 418 -53.71 16.68 43.60
C GLY A 418 -52.22 16.62 43.28
N GLU A 419 -51.78 15.69 42.43
CA GLU A 419 -50.49 15.80 41.75
C GLU A 419 -50.57 17.01 40.80
N LYS A 420 -50.16 18.21 41.26
CA LYS A 420 -49.66 19.21 40.31
C LYS A 420 -48.27 18.76 39.89
N ALA A 421 -48.08 18.62 38.58
CA ALA A 421 -46.81 18.25 37.97
C ALA A 421 -45.67 19.04 38.58
N PHE A 422 -44.66 18.33 39.08
CA PHE A 422 -43.37 18.89 39.45
C PHE A 422 -42.80 19.58 38.21
N SER A 423 -42.89 20.90 38.12
CA SER A 423 -42.32 21.66 37.01
C SER A 423 -40.86 21.99 37.31
N TYR A 424 -40.01 20.98 37.26
CA TYR A 424 -38.61 21.16 36.92
C TYR A 424 -38.44 20.51 35.55
N PRO A 425 -37.90 21.21 34.53
CA PRO A 425 -38.07 20.81 33.14
C PRO A 425 -37.44 19.44 32.91
N ASP A 426 -38.30 18.49 32.51
CA ASP A 426 -38.05 17.25 31.79
C ASP A 426 -36.63 16.67 31.95
N MET A 427 -36.36 16.07 33.10
CA MET A 427 -35.16 15.24 33.28
C MET A 427 -35.49 13.75 33.10
N PRO A 428 -34.77 13.03 32.23
CA PRO A 428 -34.89 11.57 32.13
C PRO A 428 -34.41 10.87 33.41
N VAL A 429 -34.89 9.65 33.65
CA VAL A 429 -34.38 8.77 34.71
C VAL A 429 -32.92 8.43 34.41
N TYR A 430 -31.98 8.86 35.26
CA TYR A 430 -30.55 8.56 35.10
C TYR A 430 -30.15 7.29 35.86
N TRP A 431 -29.49 6.36 35.16
CA TRP A 431 -28.88 5.16 35.75
C TRP A 431 -27.39 5.42 36.00
N ALA A 432 -26.90 5.31 37.24
CA ALA A 432 -25.49 5.55 37.59
C ALA A 432 -25.00 4.71 38.80
N PRO A 433 -23.70 4.35 38.91
CA PRO A 433 -23.14 3.74 40.11
C PRO A 433 -22.73 4.76 41.17
N SER A 434 -22.51 4.25 42.37
CA SER A 434 -22.93 4.82 43.64
C SER A 434 -21.97 5.80 44.34
N SER A 435 -21.18 6.59 43.61
CA SER A 435 -20.27 7.58 44.26
C SER A 435 -19.80 8.79 43.43
N ILE A 436 -20.16 8.91 42.15
CA ILE A 436 -19.56 9.91 41.23
C ILE A 436 -20.39 11.21 41.09
N LEU A 437 -21.62 11.25 41.62
CA LEU A 437 -22.62 12.28 41.29
C LEU A 437 -22.42 13.68 41.92
N PHE A 438 -21.31 13.96 42.63
CA PHE A 438 -21.07 15.28 43.24
C PHE A 438 -19.80 16.01 42.77
N ASN A 439 -19.13 15.56 41.71
CA ASN A 439 -18.10 16.38 41.06
C ASN A 439 -18.77 17.40 40.12
N PRO A 440 -18.70 18.73 40.38
CA PRO A 440 -19.37 19.74 39.55
C PRO A 440 -18.94 19.71 38.08
N LEU A 441 -17.70 19.27 37.79
CA LEU A 441 -17.23 19.06 36.42
C LEU A 441 -18.02 17.94 35.73
N VAL A 442 -18.16 16.78 36.39
CA VAL A 442 -18.88 15.61 35.85
C VAL A 442 -20.37 15.89 35.70
N VAL A 443 -20.95 16.58 36.69
CA VAL A 443 -22.36 17.02 36.63
C VAL A 443 -22.54 18.01 35.48
N GLY A 444 -21.64 18.99 35.35
CA GLY A 444 -21.65 19.92 34.23
C GLY A 444 -21.55 19.20 32.89
N GLU A 445 -20.62 18.26 32.70
CA GLU A 445 -20.46 17.51 31.45
C GLU A 445 -21.70 16.70 31.07
N CYS A 446 -22.44 16.18 32.06
CA CYS A 446 -23.71 15.53 31.84
C CYS A 446 -24.81 16.53 31.43
N ILE A 447 -24.83 17.71 32.05
CA ILE A 447 -25.79 18.78 31.75
C ILE A 447 -25.50 19.40 30.38
N GLU A 448 -24.25 19.59 29.98
CA GLU A 448 -23.85 20.25 28.72
C GLU A 448 -24.56 19.70 27.49
N ARG A 449 -24.77 18.38 27.45
CA ARG A 449 -25.38 17.69 26.31
C ARG A 449 -26.89 17.90 26.22
N VAL A 450 -27.53 18.28 27.33
CA VAL A 450 -28.98 18.42 27.47
C VAL A 450 -29.39 19.89 27.56
N ASN A 451 -28.61 20.68 28.29
CA ASN A 451 -28.84 22.11 28.52
C ASN A 451 -27.51 22.85 28.71
N PRO A 452 -26.86 23.30 27.61
CA PRO A 452 -25.58 23.99 27.67
C PRO A 452 -25.65 25.31 28.47
N ASP A 453 -26.80 25.99 28.51
CA ASP A 453 -26.98 27.22 29.30
C ASP A 453 -26.91 26.94 30.81
N HIS A 454 -27.45 25.80 31.24
CA HIS A 454 -27.42 25.40 32.64
C HIS A 454 -26.02 24.93 33.05
N ALA A 455 -25.34 24.17 32.19
CA ALA A 455 -23.94 23.81 32.41
C ALA A 455 -23.05 25.07 32.52
N LEU A 456 -23.27 26.05 31.65
CA LEU A 456 -22.57 27.33 31.71
C LEU A 456 -22.81 28.09 33.02
N LYS A 457 -24.07 28.13 33.52
CA LYS A 457 -24.39 28.71 34.84
C LYS A 457 -23.72 27.97 35.98
N LEU A 458 -23.65 26.63 35.91
CA LEU A 458 -22.97 25.80 36.90
C LEU A 458 -21.47 26.10 36.92
N TYR A 459 -20.79 26.06 35.77
CA TYR A 459 -19.36 26.36 35.68
C TYR A 459 -19.04 27.78 36.15
N ARG A 460 -19.87 28.76 35.77
CA ARG A 460 -19.76 30.13 36.25
C ARG A 460 -19.91 30.22 37.77
N ALA A 461 -20.90 29.54 38.34
CA ALA A 461 -21.11 29.53 39.79
C ALA A 461 -19.91 28.90 40.51
N VAL A 462 -19.36 27.80 39.98
CA VAL A 462 -18.15 27.16 40.53
C VAL A 462 -16.97 28.13 40.48
N LEU A 463 -16.68 28.75 39.33
CA LEU A 463 -15.54 29.67 39.16
C LEU A 463 -15.67 30.99 39.95
N LEU A 464 -16.88 31.36 40.38
CA LEU A 464 -17.13 32.51 41.24
C LEU A 464 -17.07 32.18 42.74
N THR A 465 -17.24 30.90 43.11
CA THR A 465 -17.35 30.46 44.51
C THR A 465 -16.15 29.65 45.00
N MET A 466 -15.51 28.90 44.10
CA MET A 466 -14.34 28.06 44.35
C MET A 466 -13.11 28.71 43.68
N GLN A 467 -11.98 28.70 44.38
CA GLN A 467 -10.73 29.30 43.90
C GLN A 467 -9.94 28.31 43.03
N ASP A 468 -9.42 28.78 41.89
CA ASP A 468 -8.46 28.09 41.02
C ASP A 468 -8.88 26.67 40.56
N GLU A 469 -9.98 26.59 39.82
CA GLU A 469 -10.49 25.36 39.20
C GLU A 469 -10.14 25.28 37.70
N PRO A 470 -8.88 24.96 37.31
CA PRO A 470 -8.42 25.03 35.91
C PRO A 470 -9.14 24.04 34.99
N LYS A 471 -9.60 22.90 35.53
CA LYS A 471 -10.35 21.90 34.76
C LYS A 471 -11.75 22.41 34.39
N VAL A 472 -12.41 23.11 35.32
CA VAL A 472 -13.73 23.73 35.08
C VAL A 472 -13.59 24.92 34.12
N ALA A 473 -12.54 25.73 34.29
CA ALA A 473 -12.23 26.84 33.38
C ALA A 473 -11.96 26.36 31.94
N ALA A 474 -11.14 25.32 31.77
CA ALA A 474 -10.90 24.70 30.47
C ALA A 474 -12.18 24.10 29.86
N ARG A 475 -13.03 23.46 30.68
CA ARG A 475 -14.29 22.89 30.21
C ARG A 475 -15.31 23.95 29.81
N MET A 476 -15.42 25.03 30.58
CA MET A 476 -16.24 26.18 30.22
C MET A 476 -15.77 26.82 28.91
N ASP A 477 -14.46 26.94 28.70
CA ASP A 477 -13.90 27.40 27.43
C ASP A 477 -14.28 26.50 26.24
N TYR A 478 -14.20 25.18 26.45
CA TYR A 478 -14.61 24.20 25.46
C TYR A 478 -16.11 24.33 25.11
N LEU A 479 -16.98 24.38 26.12
CA LEU A 479 -18.41 24.60 25.96
C LEU A 479 -18.70 25.90 25.20
N LEU A 480 -18.05 27.00 25.60
CA LEU A 480 -18.21 28.31 24.98
C LEU A 480 -17.76 28.32 23.51
N SER A 481 -16.67 27.63 23.19
CA SER A 481 -16.16 27.54 21.80
C SER A 481 -17.04 26.71 20.87
N ARG A 482 -17.79 25.75 21.42
CA ARG A 482 -18.63 24.81 20.64
C ARG A 482 -20.05 25.31 20.45
N GLU A 483 -20.66 25.83 21.52
CA GLU A 483 -22.11 26.14 21.56
C GLU A 483 -22.41 27.64 21.42
N TYR A 484 -21.42 28.51 21.58
CA TYR A 484 -21.60 29.96 21.63
C TYR A 484 -20.61 30.71 20.72
N SER A 485 -20.86 32.00 20.51
CA SER A 485 -19.95 32.84 19.73
C SER A 485 -18.71 33.24 20.53
N ASN A 486 -17.64 33.66 19.84
CA ASN A 486 -16.43 34.14 20.49
C ASN A 486 -16.69 35.41 21.32
N GLU A 487 -17.64 36.26 20.90
CA GLU A 487 -18.08 37.43 21.68
C GLU A 487 -18.74 37.00 22.99
N ARG A 488 -19.58 35.94 22.95
CA ARG A 488 -20.19 35.39 24.15
C ARG A 488 -19.15 34.81 25.10
N ARG A 489 -18.14 34.12 24.57
CA ARG A 489 -16.99 33.63 25.36
C ARG A 489 -16.27 34.78 26.06
N LEU A 490 -16.04 35.88 25.35
CA LEU A 490 -15.43 37.09 25.90
C LEU A 490 -16.30 37.73 26.99
N GLU A 491 -17.61 37.87 26.77
CA GLU A 491 -18.56 38.39 27.76
C GLU A 491 -18.54 37.59 29.07
N GLU A 492 -18.48 36.27 28.98
CA GLU A 492 -18.49 35.38 30.14
C GLU A 492 -17.21 35.50 30.98
N TRP A 493 -16.04 35.54 30.34
CA TRP A 493 -14.77 35.74 31.04
C TRP A 493 -14.61 37.16 31.60
N LEU A 494 -15.15 38.18 30.91
CA LEU A 494 -15.26 39.53 31.45
C LEU A 494 -16.21 39.56 32.66
N TYR A 495 -17.33 38.83 32.61
CA TYR A 495 -18.27 38.72 33.71
C TYR A 495 -17.60 38.07 34.93
N ILE A 496 -16.91 36.95 34.77
CA ILE A 496 -16.18 36.27 35.86
C ILE A 496 -15.14 37.23 36.46
N ARG A 497 -14.31 37.86 35.63
CA ARG A 497 -13.30 38.82 36.09
C ARG A 497 -13.90 39.99 36.88
N ASN A 498 -15.00 40.57 36.41
CA ASN A 498 -15.62 41.74 37.03
C ASN A 498 -16.41 41.40 38.31
N HIS A 499 -16.83 40.14 38.49
CA HIS A 499 -17.63 39.70 39.65
C HIS A 499 -16.82 38.88 40.67
N GLN A 500 -15.52 38.72 40.45
CA GLN A 500 -14.56 38.17 41.42
C GLN A 500 -14.08 39.19 42.47
N ASN A 501 -14.85 40.25 42.74
CA ASN A 501 -14.47 41.41 43.57
C ASN A 501 -14.04 41.12 45.03
N HIS A 502 -13.95 39.86 45.45
CA HIS A 502 -13.55 39.43 46.80
C HIS A 502 -12.43 38.36 46.82
N LEU A 503 -11.81 38.03 45.67
CA LEU A 503 -10.68 37.11 45.53
C LEU A 503 -9.57 37.77 44.67
N PRO A 504 -8.65 38.57 45.25
CA PRO A 504 -7.80 39.47 44.47
C PRO A 504 -6.60 38.86 43.72
N ASP A 505 -6.29 37.57 43.88
CA ASP A 505 -5.03 36.97 43.38
C ASP A 505 -5.24 35.63 42.64
N SER A 506 -5.89 35.64 41.47
CA SER A 506 -5.93 34.46 40.58
C SER A 506 -5.50 34.81 39.14
N PRO A 507 -4.49 34.13 38.57
CA PRO A 507 -4.07 34.31 37.18
C PRO A 507 -5.01 33.64 36.17
N LEU A 508 -5.87 32.71 36.62
CA LEU A 508 -6.69 31.85 35.76
C LEU A 508 -7.70 32.63 34.89
N PRO A 509 -8.51 33.57 35.42
CA PRO A 509 -9.42 34.37 34.61
C PRO A 509 -8.70 35.26 33.59
N LEU A 510 -7.51 35.76 33.91
CA LEU A 510 -6.73 36.60 32.99
C LEU A 510 -6.18 35.80 31.81
N LEU A 511 -5.70 34.57 32.06
CA LEU A 511 -5.30 33.63 31.01
C LEU A 511 -6.46 33.36 30.05
N HIS A 512 -7.63 32.99 30.59
CA HIS A 512 -8.78 32.64 29.77
C HIS A 512 -9.42 33.85 29.08
N LEU A 513 -9.33 35.05 29.68
CA LEU A 513 -9.70 36.29 29.01
C LEU A 513 -8.77 36.62 27.84
N GLY A 514 -7.45 36.41 27.99
CA GLY A 514 -6.50 36.52 26.87
C GLY A 514 -6.85 35.57 25.72
N LYS A 515 -7.18 34.32 26.03
CA LYS A 515 -7.67 33.33 25.06
C LYS A 515 -9.00 33.72 24.40
N ALA A 516 -9.90 34.35 25.14
CA ALA A 516 -11.16 34.82 24.59
C ALA A 516 -10.96 35.98 23.61
N TYR A 517 -10.10 36.97 23.92
CA TYR A 517 -9.74 38.03 22.99
C TYR A 517 -9.07 37.49 21.72
N HIS A 518 -8.15 36.53 21.87
CA HIS A 518 -7.52 35.83 20.75
C HIS A 518 -8.55 35.17 19.85
N ALA A 519 -9.51 34.44 20.42
CA ALA A 519 -10.59 33.80 19.67
C ALA A 519 -11.49 34.79 18.90
N THR A 520 -11.68 36.02 19.41
CA THR A 520 -12.41 37.08 18.69
C THR A 520 -11.61 37.74 17.56
N GLY A 521 -10.32 37.41 17.41
CA GLY A 521 -9.41 38.05 16.45
C GLY A 521 -8.85 39.41 16.90
N ASP A 522 -9.17 39.85 18.13
CA ASP A 522 -8.61 41.07 18.73
C ASP A 522 -7.23 40.76 19.35
N MET A 523 -6.23 40.68 18.47
CA MET A 523 -4.85 40.34 18.85
C MET A 523 -4.22 41.39 19.76
N ASP A 524 -4.51 42.67 19.55
CA ASP A 524 -3.97 43.76 20.36
C ASP A 524 -4.46 43.67 21.82
N ALA A 525 -5.76 43.43 22.02
CA ALA A 525 -6.33 43.24 23.36
C ALA A 525 -5.83 41.95 24.02
N SER A 526 -5.67 40.87 23.25
CA SER A 526 -5.14 39.60 23.75
C SER A 526 -3.68 39.75 24.23
N LEU A 527 -2.84 40.42 23.46
CA LEU A 527 -1.46 40.71 23.83
C LEU A 527 -1.39 41.61 25.06
N ASP A 528 -2.14 42.73 25.09
CA ASP A 528 -2.13 43.67 26.20
C ASP A 528 -2.54 43.01 27.53
N ILE A 529 -3.62 42.21 27.53
CA ILE A 529 -4.09 41.57 28.75
C ILE A 529 -3.16 40.45 29.21
N THR A 530 -2.65 39.65 28.26
CA THR A 530 -1.76 38.52 28.56
C THR A 530 -0.41 39.02 29.03
N GLN A 531 0.16 40.06 28.41
CA GLN A 531 1.42 40.68 28.84
C GLN A 531 1.30 41.28 30.25
N LYS A 532 0.19 41.96 30.56
CA LYS A 532 -0.08 42.46 31.93
C LYS A 532 -0.20 41.31 32.93
N ALA A 533 -0.87 40.22 32.55
CA ALA A 533 -1.03 39.04 33.39
C ALA A 533 0.31 38.34 33.65
N VAL A 534 1.15 38.14 32.62
CA VAL A 534 2.50 37.57 32.74
C VAL A 534 3.39 38.42 33.65
N ASN A 535 3.30 39.76 33.57
CA ASN A 535 4.07 40.65 34.44
C ASN A 535 3.59 40.63 35.90
N ALA A 536 2.31 40.41 36.13
CA ALA A 536 1.72 40.33 37.47
C ALA A 536 1.92 38.94 38.11
N TYR A 537 1.90 37.88 37.30
CA TYR A 537 1.93 36.47 37.72
C TYR A 537 3.05 35.71 36.97
N TRP A 538 4.28 36.18 37.16
CA TRP A 538 5.48 35.67 36.49
C TRP A 538 5.80 34.19 36.79
N ASP A 539 5.31 33.66 37.90
CA ASP A 539 5.51 32.28 38.31
C ASP A 539 4.41 31.32 37.86
N TYR A 540 3.48 31.78 37.01
CA TYR A 540 2.37 30.97 36.51
C TYR A 540 2.64 30.42 35.08
N PRO A 541 3.03 29.14 34.93
CA PRO A 541 3.53 28.60 33.66
C PRO A 541 2.54 28.65 32.49
N PRO A 542 1.22 28.40 32.68
CA PRO A 542 0.25 28.48 31.59
C PRO A 542 0.12 29.87 30.95
N LEU A 543 0.41 30.95 31.68
CA LEU A 543 0.43 32.31 31.13
C LEU A 543 1.65 32.54 30.25
N HIS A 544 2.83 32.08 30.68
CA HIS A 544 4.03 32.12 29.84
C HIS A 544 3.89 31.26 28.58
N PHE A 545 3.25 30.09 28.69
CA PHE A 545 2.95 29.24 27.54
C PHE A 545 2.09 29.97 26.51
N PHE A 546 0.94 30.49 26.93
CA PHE A 546 0.00 31.15 26.03
C PHE A 546 0.57 32.46 25.47
N TYR A 547 1.33 33.22 26.28
CA TYR A 547 2.01 34.41 25.78
C TYR A 547 3.08 34.07 24.74
N GLY A 548 3.85 33.01 24.98
CA GLY A 548 4.82 32.51 24.00
C GLY A 548 4.17 32.13 22.68
N GLU A 549 3.04 31.42 22.71
CA GLU A 549 2.24 31.06 21.53
C GLU A 549 1.76 32.31 20.76
N LEU A 550 1.21 33.32 21.44
CA LEU A 550 0.79 34.58 20.84
C LEU A 550 1.95 35.36 20.19
N MET A 551 3.13 35.37 20.81
CA MET A 551 4.30 36.03 20.26
C MET A 551 4.82 35.32 18.99
N MET A 552 4.74 33.99 18.95
CA MET A 552 5.04 33.23 17.73
C MET A 552 4.06 33.58 16.59
N GLU A 553 2.76 33.66 16.88
CA GLU A 553 1.72 34.00 15.88
C GLU A 553 1.86 35.43 15.33
N THR A 554 2.29 36.37 16.18
CA THR A 554 2.45 37.78 15.80
C THR A 554 3.80 38.08 15.15
N GLY A 555 4.64 37.06 14.96
CA GLY A 555 5.90 37.12 14.23
C GLY A 555 7.13 37.48 15.09
N ASP A 556 6.98 37.68 16.40
CA ASP A 556 8.11 37.83 17.32
C ASP A 556 8.53 36.47 17.89
N LEU A 557 9.14 35.67 16.99
CA LEU A 557 9.61 34.32 17.28
C LEU A 557 10.64 34.30 18.42
N ALA A 558 11.47 35.33 18.56
CA ALA A 558 12.51 35.38 19.60
C ALA A 558 11.88 35.44 21.00
N SER A 559 10.94 36.35 21.20
CA SER A 559 10.19 36.45 22.46
C SER A 559 9.31 35.22 22.71
N GLY A 560 8.69 34.69 21.65
CA GLY A 560 7.88 33.48 21.70
C GLY A 560 8.66 32.27 22.24
N LEU A 561 9.84 32.01 21.67
CA LEU A 561 10.74 30.93 22.12
C LEU A 561 11.22 31.13 23.56
N GLU A 562 11.54 32.36 23.99
CA GLU A 562 11.95 32.63 25.37
C GLU A 562 10.84 32.26 26.36
N HIS A 563 9.60 32.70 26.09
CA HIS A 563 8.47 32.46 26.97
C HIS A 563 8.02 31.00 27.00
N LEU A 564 8.03 30.30 25.86
CA LEU A 564 7.77 28.86 25.80
C LEU A 564 8.85 28.07 26.57
N THR A 565 10.13 28.40 26.39
CA THR A 565 11.23 27.75 27.14
C THR A 565 11.09 27.98 28.64
N ARG A 566 10.70 29.20 29.06
CA ARG A 566 10.46 29.53 30.46
C ARG A 566 9.27 28.76 31.05
N ALA A 567 8.16 28.67 30.31
CA ALA A 567 6.99 27.90 30.74
C ALA A 567 7.36 26.44 31.05
N VAL A 568 8.17 25.82 30.18
CA VAL A 568 8.64 24.43 30.39
C VAL A 568 9.65 24.33 31.54
N GLY A 569 10.51 25.33 31.71
CA GLY A 569 11.44 25.37 32.84
C GLY A 569 10.74 25.46 34.21
N GLN A 570 9.54 26.03 34.26
CA GLN A 570 8.71 26.12 35.47
C GLN A 570 7.76 24.92 35.62
N ASP A 571 7.25 24.39 34.51
CA ASP A 571 6.40 23.19 34.46
C ASP A 571 6.84 22.24 33.34
N PRO A 572 7.63 21.19 33.67
CA PRO A 572 8.08 20.21 32.70
C PRO A 572 6.96 19.43 31.99
N GLU A 573 5.73 19.40 32.52
CA GLU A 573 4.60 18.75 31.84
C GLU A 573 4.19 19.49 30.56
N LEU A 574 4.56 20.77 30.44
CA LEU A 574 4.33 21.57 29.23
C LEU A 574 5.33 21.28 28.10
N ALA A 575 6.40 20.51 28.36
CA ALA A 575 7.49 20.26 27.41
C ALA A 575 7.00 19.77 26.05
N LYS A 576 6.14 18.74 26.05
CA LYS A 576 5.57 18.17 24.81
C LYS A 576 4.81 19.24 24.02
N ARG A 577 3.85 19.89 24.67
CA ARG A 577 2.98 20.90 24.04
C ARG A 577 3.78 22.09 23.50
N ALA A 578 4.81 22.53 24.21
CA ALA A 578 5.67 23.62 23.76
C ALA A 578 6.53 23.18 22.57
N GLY A 579 7.02 21.94 22.59
CA GLY A 579 7.70 21.30 21.45
C GLY A 579 6.79 21.21 20.22
N ASP A 580 5.53 20.80 20.38
CA ASP A 580 4.55 20.68 19.30
C ASP A 580 4.27 22.05 18.64
N VAL A 581 4.15 23.12 19.44
CA VAL A 581 4.01 24.49 18.91
C VAL A 581 5.24 24.86 18.07
N MET A 582 6.45 24.65 18.59
CA MET A 582 7.67 24.96 17.84
C MET A 582 7.80 24.12 16.57
N ALA A 583 7.43 22.84 16.62
CA ALA A 583 7.44 21.95 15.47
C ALA A 583 6.43 22.40 14.39
N GLY A 584 5.24 22.86 14.78
CA GLY A 584 4.25 23.40 13.83
C GLY A 584 4.78 24.62 13.07
N TYR A 585 5.43 25.57 13.76
CA TYR A 585 6.08 26.71 13.11
C TYR A 585 7.29 26.29 12.26
N ALA A 586 8.04 25.28 12.70
CA ALA A 586 9.16 24.75 11.94
C ALA A 586 8.70 24.12 10.61
N GLU A 587 7.58 23.40 10.64
CA GLU A 587 6.99 22.78 9.45
C GLU A 587 6.45 23.84 8.49
N GLN A 588 5.80 24.89 9.00
CA GLN A 588 5.38 26.01 8.16
C GLN A 588 6.58 26.71 7.50
N ALA A 589 7.67 26.96 8.26
CA ALA A 589 8.89 27.50 7.70
C ALA A 589 9.50 26.59 6.62
N ARG A 590 9.40 25.26 6.78
CA ARG A 590 9.83 24.27 5.78
C ARG A 590 9.00 24.37 4.50
N GLU A 591 7.67 24.47 4.61
CA GLU A 591 6.76 24.64 3.48
C GLU A 591 6.98 25.97 2.74
N ASP A 592 7.25 27.05 3.49
CA ASP A 592 7.58 28.37 2.96
C ASP A 592 8.99 28.42 2.32
N GLY A 593 9.78 27.35 2.48
CA GLY A 593 11.14 27.21 1.94
C GLY A 593 12.24 27.87 2.77
N ASP A 594 11.93 28.40 3.97
CA ASP A 594 12.92 28.90 4.93
C ASP A 594 13.47 27.74 5.77
N LEU A 595 14.32 26.94 5.12
CA LEU A 595 14.94 25.76 5.73
C LEU A 595 15.85 26.11 6.93
N ALA A 596 16.37 27.33 7.02
CA ALA A 596 17.25 27.75 8.12
C ALA A 596 16.44 28.03 9.40
N LEU A 597 15.29 28.67 9.26
CA LEU A 597 14.36 28.86 10.36
C LEU A 597 13.75 27.53 10.82
N ALA A 598 13.35 26.66 9.88
CA ALA A 598 12.83 25.33 10.19
C ALA A 598 13.82 24.49 11.00
N GLU A 599 15.09 24.46 10.59
CA GLU A 599 16.17 23.77 11.32
C GLU A 599 16.31 24.31 12.76
N SER A 600 16.37 25.64 12.92
CA SER A 600 16.52 26.26 14.25
C SER A 600 15.34 25.93 15.18
N LEU A 601 14.12 25.90 14.64
CA LEU A 601 12.92 25.65 15.42
C LEU A 601 12.79 24.16 15.81
N PHE A 602 13.06 23.22 14.89
CA PHE A 602 13.10 21.79 15.23
C PHE A 602 14.21 21.46 16.23
N GLN A 603 15.38 22.10 16.12
CA GLN A 603 16.46 21.95 17.10
C GLN A 603 15.98 22.39 18.50
N LYS A 604 15.27 23.52 18.58
CA LYS A 604 14.72 24.01 19.86
C LYS A 604 13.60 23.12 20.40
N ALA A 605 12.73 22.61 19.52
CA ALA A 605 11.69 21.65 19.88
C ALA A 605 12.30 20.37 20.46
N MET A 606 13.40 19.87 19.88
CA MET A 606 14.14 18.71 20.38
C MET A 606 14.82 18.97 21.73
N GLU A 607 15.35 20.17 21.98
CA GLU A 607 15.94 20.53 23.28
C GLU A 607 14.90 20.53 24.41
N ILE A 608 13.70 21.02 24.13
CA ILE A 608 12.63 21.21 25.11
C ILE A 608 11.83 19.93 25.32
N ALA A 609 11.58 19.18 24.25
CA ALA A 609 10.87 17.90 24.26
C ALA A 609 11.78 16.75 23.79
N PRO A 610 12.85 16.40 24.54
CA PRO A 610 13.85 15.42 24.09
C PRO A 610 13.32 13.99 23.96
N LYS A 611 12.15 13.71 24.53
CA LYS A 611 11.45 12.42 24.42
C LYS A 611 10.62 12.29 23.13
N GLU A 612 10.29 13.41 22.49
CA GLU A 612 9.50 13.42 21.26
C GLU A 612 10.42 13.18 20.05
N LEU A 613 10.45 11.92 19.60
CA LEU A 613 11.35 11.49 18.52
C LEU A 613 10.99 12.08 17.15
N TRP A 614 9.73 12.46 16.93
CA TRP A 614 9.27 13.05 15.67
C TRP A 614 10.01 14.33 15.30
N ASN A 615 10.38 15.17 16.29
CA ASN A 615 11.17 16.38 16.05
C ASN A 615 12.52 16.08 15.40
N LYS A 616 13.11 14.91 15.70
CA LYS A 616 14.37 14.45 15.06
C LYS A 616 14.16 13.97 13.64
N VAL A 617 13.03 13.32 13.37
CA VAL A 617 12.67 12.85 12.03
C VAL A 617 12.47 14.05 11.11
N TYR A 618 11.65 15.02 11.51
CA TYR A 618 11.41 16.22 10.72
C TYR A 618 12.66 17.08 10.51
N LEU A 619 13.52 17.21 11.54
CA LEU A 619 14.82 17.84 11.38
C LEU A 619 15.69 17.09 10.36
N GLY A 620 15.67 15.76 10.36
CA GLY A 620 16.34 14.93 9.35
C GLY A 620 15.87 15.25 7.93
N GLU A 621 14.56 15.39 7.73
CA GLU A 621 13.98 15.75 6.42
C GLU A 621 14.38 17.17 5.98
N VAL A 622 14.40 18.14 6.89
CA VAL A 622 14.92 19.49 6.59
C VAL A 622 16.38 19.43 6.16
N LEU A 623 17.20 18.61 6.82
CA LEU A 623 18.61 18.44 6.47
C LEU A 623 18.79 17.74 5.10
N GLU A 624 17.95 16.79 4.73
CA GLU A 624 17.93 16.20 3.37
C GLU A 624 17.64 17.27 2.31
N LEU A 625 16.62 18.12 2.53
CA LEU A 625 16.28 19.22 1.62
C LEU A 625 17.42 20.24 1.48
N GLN A 626 18.27 20.38 2.51
CA GLN A 626 19.48 21.20 2.47
C GLN A 626 20.70 20.47 1.85
N GLY A 627 20.60 19.19 1.49
CA GLY A 627 21.70 18.36 0.99
C GLY A 627 22.70 17.91 2.06
N ARG A 628 22.31 17.94 3.34
CA ARG A 628 23.10 17.58 4.53
C ARG A 628 22.79 16.18 5.07
N ASP A 629 22.25 15.31 4.24
CA ASP A 629 22.42 13.86 4.14
C ASP A 629 23.10 13.08 5.29
N LYS A 630 24.37 13.35 5.62
CA LYS A 630 25.08 12.65 6.71
C LYS A 630 24.56 13.00 8.10
N GLU A 631 24.14 14.25 8.29
CA GLU A 631 23.57 14.73 9.53
C GLU A 631 22.14 14.20 9.69
N ALA A 632 21.36 14.16 8.60
CA ALA A 632 20.05 13.52 8.55
C ALA A 632 20.13 12.04 8.94
N GLU A 633 21.07 11.29 8.34
CA GLU A 633 21.31 9.87 8.67
C GLU A 633 21.62 9.67 10.16
N SER A 634 22.41 10.56 10.76
CA SER A 634 22.73 10.49 12.19
C SER A 634 21.48 10.69 13.07
N LEU A 635 20.56 11.55 12.67
CA LEU A 635 19.30 11.77 13.39
C LEU A 635 18.39 10.54 13.27
N TYR A 636 18.19 10.00 12.07
CA TYR A 636 17.38 8.80 11.87
C TYR A 636 17.96 7.59 12.60
N ARG A 637 19.29 7.41 12.57
CA ARG A 637 19.97 6.39 13.38
C ARG A 637 19.64 6.53 14.86
N SER A 638 19.67 7.76 15.39
CA SER A 638 19.33 8.00 16.79
C SER A 638 17.87 7.70 17.12
N VAL A 639 16.95 7.89 16.16
CA VAL A 639 15.53 7.54 16.30
C VAL A 639 15.35 6.03 16.28
N LEU A 640 15.96 5.31 15.32
CA LEU A 640 15.86 3.86 15.20
C LEU A 640 16.54 3.10 16.34
N LEU A 641 17.57 3.67 17.00
CA LEU A 641 18.14 3.12 18.22
C LEU A 641 17.25 3.35 19.46
N ALA A 642 16.41 4.38 19.45
CA ALA A 642 15.49 4.67 20.57
C ALA A 642 14.13 3.98 20.38
N ALA A 643 13.66 3.90 19.15
CA ALA A 643 12.39 3.32 18.71
C ALA A 643 12.63 2.49 17.43
N PRO A 644 13.14 1.25 17.57
CA PRO A 644 13.50 0.41 16.42
C PRO A 644 12.31 0.01 15.54
N GLU A 645 11.09 0.01 16.09
CA GLU A 645 9.85 -0.30 15.36
C GLU A 645 9.22 0.94 14.69
N SER A 646 10.04 1.87 14.19
CA SER A 646 9.57 3.06 13.46
C SER A 646 9.60 2.83 11.95
N PRO A 647 8.50 2.37 11.31
CA PRO A 647 8.48 2.05 9.88
C PRO A 647 8.70 3.30 9.01
N TYR A 648 8.18 4.46 9.43
CA TYR A 648 8.35 5.72 8.70
C TYR A 648 9.82 6.14 8.63
N THR A 649 10.54 6.10 9.76
CA THR A 649 11.97 6.43 9.79
C THR A 649 12.80 5.42 8.99
N ALA A 650 12.44 4.14 9.05
CA ALA A 650 13.08 3.10 8.25
C ALA A 650 12.93 3.35 6.75
N GLN A 651 11.73 3.73 6.31
CA GLN A 651 11.46 4.11 4.92
C GLN A 651 12.29 5.33 4.48
N LYS A 652 12.42 6.36 5.32
CA LYS A 652 13.25 7.53 5.01
C LYS A 652 14.71 7.15 4.77
N VAL A 653 15.28 6.32 5.65
CA VAL A 653 16.65 5.80 5.48
C VAL A 653 16.79 5.02 4.16
N ASP A 654 15.84 4.14 3.86
CA ASP A 654 15.88 3.32 2.65
C ASP A 654 15.77 4.16 1.37
N SER A 655 14.87 5.15 1.35
CA SER A 655 14.74 6.11 0.24
C SER A 655 16.03 6.89 0.04
N MET A 656 16.59 7.44 1.12
CA MET A 656 17.85 8.20 1.11
C MET A 656 19.00 7.39 0.50
N TYR A 657 19.15 6.11 0.88
CA TYR A 657 20.19 5.26 0.30
C TYR A 657 19.90 4.84 -1.16
N THR A 658 18.62 4.66 -1.51
CA THR A 658 18.19 4.31 -2.87
C THR A 658 18.46 5.44 -3.85
N GLU A 659 18.14 6.68 -3.48
CA GLU A 659 18.41 7.88 -4.31
C GLU A 659 19.90 8.10 -4.55
N ARG A 660 20.74 7.75 -3.57
CA ARG A 660 22.21 7.77 -3.71
C ARG A 660 22.77 6.60 -4.52
N GLY A 661 22.00 5.53 -4.71
CA GLY A 661 22.46 4.26 -5.27
C GLY A 661 23.52 3.55 -4.41
N ASP A 662 23.58 3.84 -3.10
CA ASP A 662 24.58 3.28 -2.17
C ASP A 662 24.03 2.08 -1.39
N ASN A 663 23.91 0.95 -2.08
CA ASN A 663 23.44 -0.30 -1.47
C ASN A 663 24.41 -0.84 -0.40
N ALA A 664 25.71 -0.60 -0.54
CA ALA A 664 26.71 -1.06 0.42
C ALA A 664 26.59 -0.31 1.76
N GLY A 665 26.40 1.01 1.71
CA GLY A 665 26.11 1.84 2.87
C GLY A 665 24.80 1.45 3.54
N ARG A 666 23.73 1.20 2.75
CA ARG A 666 22.43 0.75 3.27
C ARG A 666 22.54 -0.54 4.09
N VAL A 667 23.26 -1.54 3.55
CA VAL A 667 23.51 -2.80 4.26
C VAL A 667 24.28 -2.55 5.56
N GLN A 668 25.31 -1.70 5.54
CA GLN A 668 26.08 -1.41 6.74
C GLN A 668 25.24 -0.66 7.80
N PHE A 669 24.41 0.30 7.39
CA PHE A 669 23.51 1.01 8.29
C PHE A 669 22.58 0.05 9.03
N TRP A 670 21.88 -0.82 8.31
CA TRP A 670 20.94 -1.76 8.91
C TRP A 670 21.64 -2.84 9.73
N LYS A 671 22.87 -3.25 9.37
CA LYS A 671 23.69 -4.12 10.23
C LYS A 671 23.97 -3.50 11.58
N ASP A 672 24.29 -2.20 11.62
CA ASP A 672 24.58 -1.52 12.87
C ASP A 672 23.33 -1.41 13.77
N ILE A 673 22.16 -1.08 13.21
CA ILE A 673 20.89 -1.03 13.98
C ILE A 673 20.52 -2.43 14.49
N CYS A 674 20.65 -3.46 13.65
CA CYS A 674 20.40 -4.85 14.03
C CYS A 674 21.37 -5.37 15.08
N ALA A 675 22.61 -4.87 15.16
CA ALA A 675 23.56 -5.28 16.19
C ALA A 675 23.07 -4.93 17.61
N GLU A 676 22.37 -3.80 17.76
CA GLU A 676 21.80 -3.35 19.04
C GLU A 676 20.36 -3.87 19.25
N HIS A 677 19.60 -4.10 18.17
CA HIS A 677 18.18 -4.49 18.21
C HIS A 677 17.86 -5.73 17.34
N HIS A 678 18.62 -6.81 17.49
CA HIS A 678 18.52 -8.01 16.65
C HIS A 678 17.17 -8.75 16.72
N ALA A 679 16.32 -8.46 17.71
CA ALA A 679 15.01 -9.08 17.88
C ALA A 679 13.85 -8.21 17.35
N ALA A 680 14.11 -6.95 16.98
CA ALA A 680 13.09 -6.04 16.45
C ALA A 680 12.73 -6.39 14.99
N VAL A 681 11.45 -6.26 14.64
CA VAL A 681 10.90 -6.65 13.33
C VAL A 681 11.43 -5.71 12.24
N VAL A 682 11.25 -4.40 12.42
CA VAL A 682 11.62 -3.40 11.40
C VAL A 682 13.11 -3.49 11.03
N PRO A 683 14.09 -3.44 11.95
CA PRO A 683 15.50 -3.49 11.55
C PRO A 683 15.88 -4.78 10.81
N THR A 684 15.37 -5.93 11.24
CA THR A 684 15.72 -7.23 10.64
C THR A 684 15.10 -7.41 9.25
N LEU A 685 13.84 -6.97 9.06
CA LEU A 685 13.19 -6.89 7.75
C LEU A 685 13.99 -5.99 6.80
N HIS A 686 14.29 -4.76 7.22
CA HIS A 686 14.98 -3.79 6.38
C HIS A 686 16.44 -4.18 6.10
N LEU A 687 17.12 -4.90 7.00
CA LEU A 687 18.42 -5.51 6.70
C LEU A 687 18.31 -6.59 5.61
N GLY A 688 17.29 -7.45 5.70
CA GLY A 688 16.99 -8.44 4.67
C GLY A 688 16.72 -7.80 3.31
N MET A 689 15.91 -6.73 3.28
CA MET A 689 15.64 -5.93 2.09
C MET A 689 16.93 -5.27 1.56
N ALA A 690 17.78 -4.71 2.43
CA ALA A 690 19.03 -4.09 2.01
C ALA A 690 19.97 -5.10 1.31
N PHE A 691 20.07 -6.33 1.82
CA PHE A 691 20.80 -7.41 1.14
C PHE A 691 20.15 -7.80 -0.19
N PHE A 692 18.83 -7.88 -0.23
CA PHE A 692 18.09 -8.18 -1.47
C PHE A 692 18.36 -7.15 -2.57
N TYR A 693 18.26 -5.86 -2.27
CA TYR A 693 18.56 -4.78 -3.23
C TYR A 693 20.05 -4.67 -3.58
N ALA A 694 20.94 -5.16 -2.71
CA ALA A 694 22.36 -5.32 -3.02
C ALA A 694 22.67 -6.54 -3.91
N ASN A 695 21.65 -7.29 -4.36
CA ASN A 695 21.75 -8.57 -5.09
C ASN A 695 22.50 -9.67 -4.31
N ASP A 696 22.60 -9.54 -2.97
CA ASP A 696 23.18 -10.54 -2.09
C ASP A 696 22.08 -11.42 -1.48
N TYR A 697 21.44 -12.20 -2.36
CA TYR A 697 20.24 -12.97 -2.02
C TYR A 697 20.50 -14.06 -0.97
N ALA A 698 21.72 -14.58 -0.88
CA ALA A 698 22.08 -15.59 0.12
C ALA A 698 22.07 -15.02 1.55
N ASN A 699 22.64 -13.83 1.74
CA ASN A 699 22.56 -13.16 3.04
C ASN A 699 21.15 -12.63 3.32
N ALA A 700 20.41 -12.18 2.31
CA ALA A 700 19.00 -11.81 2.46
C ALA A 700 18.17 -12.99 2.97
N GLU A 701 18.29 -14.18 2.35
CA GLU A 701 17.60 -15.40 2.80
C GLU A 701 17.97 -15.73 4.24
N SER A 702 19.25 -15.74 4.59
CA SER A 702 19.70 -16.10 5.95
C SER A 702 19.16 -15.16 7.03
N VAL A 703 19.15 -13.84 6.78
CA VAL A 703 18.65 -12.85 7.75
C VAL A 703 17.12 -12.94 7.86
N LEU A 704 16.42 -13.03 6.73
CA LEU A 704 14.96 -13.08 6.71
C LEU A 704 14.42 -14.41 7.24
N GLU A 705 15.15 -15.52 7.08
CA GLU A 705 14.80 -16.80 7.70
C GLU A 705 14.86 -16.72 9.22
N THR A 706 15.93 -16.12 9.77
CA THR A 706 16.05 -15.87 11.21
C THR A 706 14.95 -14.93 11.71
N ALA A 707 14.63 -13.89 10.93
CA ALA A 707 13.56 -12.95 11.27
C ALA A 707 12.18 -13.63 11.25
N HIS A 708 11.93 -14.52 10.29
CA HIS A 708 10.68 -15.29 10.19
C HIS A 708 10.55 -16.31 11.33
N GLU A 709 11.64 -16.94 11.78
CA GLU A 709 11.63 -17.83 12.95
C GLU A 709 11.26 -17.07 14.24
N ALA A 710 11.72 -15.83 14.37
CA ALA A 710 11.37 -14.96 15.50
C ALA A 710 9.95 -14.40 15.41
N HIS A 711 9.48 -14.09 14.19
CA HIS A 711 8.21 -13.42 13.90
C HIS A 711 7.45 -14.15 12.77
N PRO A 712 6.89 -15.34 13.06
CA PRO A 712 6.30 -16.22 12.03
C PRO A 712 5.03 -15.65 11.38
N ASP A 713 4.35 -14.73 12.07
CA ASP A 713 3.09 -14.12 11.63
C ASP A 713 3.32 -12.81 10.84
N ASN A 714 4.56 -12.38 10.58
CA ASN A 714 4.83 -11.17 9.82
C ASN A 714 4.90 -11.44 8.31
N GLU A 715 3.94 -10.89 7.57
CA GLU A 715 3.76 -11.18 6.14
C GLU A 715 4.81 -10.49 5.25
N ASP A 716 5.32 -9.31 5.65
CA ASP A 716 6.39 -8.61 4.93
C ASP A 716 7.71 -9.40 4.95
N ILE A 717 8.11 -9.91 6.11
CA ILE A 717 9.28 -10.79 6.24
C ILE A 717 9.10 -12.03 5.37
N LEU A 718 7.91 -12.64 5.39
CA LEU A 718 7.61 -13.83 4.60
C LEU A 718 7.68 -13.56 3.09
N LEU A 719 7.18 -12.40 2.64
CA LEU A 719 7.26 -11.93 1.26
C LEU A 719 8.71 -11.80 0.79
N TYR A 720 9.54 -11.04 1.52
CA TYR A 720 10.95 -10.82 1.12
C TYR A 720 11.80 -12.09 1.29
N LEU A 721 11.49 -12.98 2.24
CA LEU A 721 12.14 -14.29 2.36
C LEU A 721 11.84 -15.14 1.12
N GLY A 722 10.58 -15.16 0.68
CA GLY A 722 10.20 -15.84 -0.54
C GLY A 722 10.88 -15.23 -1.77
N ALA A 723 10.96 -13.89 -1.85
CA ALA A 723 11.70 -13.18 -2.88
C ALA A 723 13.18 -13.60 -2.93
N ALA A 724 13.88 -13.59 -1.80
CA ALA A 724 15.28 -14.02 -1.72
C ALA A 724 15.46 -15.48 -2.18
N ARG A 725 14.57 -16.40 -1.75
CA ARG A 725 14.58 -17.82 -2.15
C ARG A 725 14.40 -18.03 -3.65
N LEU A 726 13.55 -17.24 -4.30
CA LEU A 726 13.38 -17.27 -5.76
C LEU A 726 14.69 -16.97 -6.50
N HIS A 727 15.51 -16.06 -5.97
CA HIS A 727 16.80 -15.69 -6.56
C HIS A 727 17.96 -16.63 -6.17
N VAL A 728 17.91 -17.26 -4.99
CA VAL A 728 18.89 -18.30 -4.58
C VAL A 728 18.67 -19.63 -5.34
N GLY A 729 17.51 -19.81 -5.97
CA GLY A 729 17.16 -21.00 -6.78
C GLY A 729 16.22 -21.98 -6.07
N ASN A 730 15.75 -21.66 -4.86
CA ASN A 730 14.73 -22.40 -4.12
C ASN A 730 13.33 -22.02 -4.61
N ILE A 731 13.06 -22.22 -5.90
CA ILE A 731 11.86 -21.69 -6.59
C ILE A 731 10.55 -22.12 -5.92
N GLU A 732 10.39 -23.41 -5.61
CA GLU A 732 9.13 -23.94 -5.04
C GLU A 732 8.78 -23.29 -3.70
N ARG A 733 9.73 -23.25 -2.76
CA ARG A 733 9.53 -22.61 -1.44
C ARG A 733 9.38 -21.09 -1.55
N GLY A 734 10.10 -20.47 -2.50
CA GLY A 734 10.00 -19.04 -2.75
C GLY A 734 8.60 -18.63 -3.21
N VAL A 735 8.03 -19.39 -4.16
CA VAL A 735 6.65 -19.20 -4.63
C VAL A 735 5.65 -19.40 -3.50
N GLU A 736 5.77 -20.50 -2.75
CA GLU A 736 4.87 -20.80 -1.63
C GLU A 736 4.83 -19.66 -0.60
N HIS A 737 5.99 -19.13 -0.23
CA HIS A 737 6.10 -18.04 0.74
C HIS A 737 5.50 -16.73 0.22
N VAL A 738 5.78 -16.35 -1.04
CA VAL A 738 5.24 -15.12 -1.66
C VAL A 738 3.72 -15.21 -1.80
N GLU A 739 3.19 -16.35 -2.26
CA GLU A 739 1.74 -16.57 -2.39
C GLU A 739 1.04 -16.58 -1.03
N LYS A 740 1.67 -17.19 -0.01
CA LYS A 740 1.14 -17.17 1.37
C LYS A 740 1.06 -15.76 1.93
N ALA A 741 2.14 -14.97 1.80
CA ALA A 741 2.15 -13.57 2.26
C ALA A 741 1.05 -12.72 1.58
N ALA A 742 0.87 -12.87 0.26
CA ALA A 742 -0.17 -12.16 -0.48
C ALA A 742 -1.61 -12.66 -0.19
N GLY A 743 -1.75 -13.91 0.24
CA GLY A 743 -3.02 -14.51 0.65
C GLY A 743 -3.47 -14.06 2.05
N GLU A 744 -2.52 -13.88 2.96
CA GLU A 744 -2.76 -13.44 4.35
C GLU A 744 -2.97 -11.91 4.42
N ASN A 745 -2.24 -11.13 3.62
CA ASN A 745 -2.39 -9.68 3.53
C ASN A 745 -2.67 -9.21 2.09
N PRO A 746 -3.91 -8.81 1.76
CA PRO A 746 -4.28 -8.34 0.42
C PRO A 746 -3.49 -7.12 -0.07
N VAL A 747 -2.94 -6.29 0.82
CA VAL A 747 -2.10 -5.12 0.46
C VAL A 747 -0.77 -5.58 -0.17
N LEU A 748 -0.31 -6.80 0.14
CA LEU A 748 0.93 -7.35 -0.39
C LEU A 748 0.79 -8.02 -1.76
N LYS A 749 -0.41 -8.07 -2.36
CA LYS A 749 -0.61 -8.68 -3.69
C LYS A 749 0.20 -8.00 -4.78
N GLU A 750 0.22 -6.66 -4.79
CA GLU A 750 0.99 -5.86 -5.74
C GLU A 750 2.51 -6.02 -5.55
N PRO A 751 3.06 -5.89 -4.31
CA PRO A 751 4.44 -6.25 -4.03
C PRO A 751 4.82 -7.68 -4.43
N ALA A 752 3.95 -8.66 -4.17
CA ALA A 752 4.16 -10.06 -4.54
C ALA A 752 4.18 -10.27 -6.06
N ALA A 753 3.29 -9.60 -6.80
CA ALA A 753 3.32 -9.60 -8.26
C ALA A 753 4.63 -9.02 -8.80
N THR A 754 5.10 -7.92 -8.21
CA THR A 754 6.38 -7.28 -8.55
C THR A 754 7.57 -8.22 -8.29
N VAL A 755 7.58 -8.94 -7.16
CA VAL A 755 8.61 -9.95 -6.85
C VAL A 755 8.66 -11.05 -7.92
N PHE A 756 7.50 -11.59 -8.32
CA PHE A 756 7.45 -12.60 -9.37
C PHE A 756 7.91 -12.04 -10.73
N ALA A 757 7.49 -10.84 -11.08
CA ALA A 757 7.89 -10.18 -12.32
C ALA A 757 9.39 -9.89 -12.38
N ALA A 758 9.99 -9.45 -11.27
CA ALA A 758 11.43 -9.20 -11.18
C ALA A 758 12.25 -10.49 -11.38
N ARG A 759 11.86 -11.59 -10.73
CA ARG A 759 12.52 -12.89 -10.98
C ARG A 759 12.25 -13.41 -12.38
N ALA A 760 11.06 -13.19 -12.93
CA ALA A 760 10.71 -13.58 -14.29
C ALA A 760 11.58 -12.85 -15.33
N ALA A 761 11.80 -11.54 -15.16
CA ALA A 761 12.68 -10.75 -16.02
C ALA A 761 14.12 -11.31 -16.01
N SER A 762 14.65 -11.61 -14.82
CA SER A 762 15.97 -12.25 -14.69
C SER A 762 16.02 -13.65 -15.34
N ALA A 763 14.91 -14.41 -15.32
CA ALA A 763 14.79 -15.68 -16.04
C ALA A 763 14.81 -15.49 -17.56
N VAL A 764 14.15 -14.44 -18.08
CA VAL A 764 14.19 -14.11 -19.52
C VAL A 764 15.63 -13.80 -19.97
N GLU A 765 16.35 -12.97 -19.22
CA GLU A 765 17.76 -12.64 -19.50
C GLU A 765 18.67 -13.88 -19.49
N SER A 766 18.39 -14.82 -18.59
CA SER A 766 19.12 -16.08 -18.46
C SER A 766 18.67 -17.16 -19.46
N GLY A 767 17.66 -16.89 -20.30
CA GLY A 767 17.08 -17.85 -21.26
C GLY A 767 16.18 -18.93 -20.64
N GLU A 768 15.83 -18.81 -19.37
CA GLU A 768 14.95 -19.71 -18.61
C GLU A 768 13.45 -19.42 -18.88
N TYR A 769 13.04 -19.39 -20.16
CA TYR A 769 11.71 -18.89 -20.54
C TYR A 769 10.53 -19.63 -19.89
N ALA A 770 10.66 -20.94 -19.61
CA ALA A 770 9.60 -21.71 -18.95
C ALA A 770 9.35 -21.26 -17.50
N LEU A 771 10.42 -20.89 -16.79
CA LEU A 771 10.31 -20.31 -15.45
C LEU A 771 9.71 -18.91 -15.53
N ALA A 772 10.17 -18.07 -16.47
CA ALA A 772 9.62 -16.74 -16.68
C ALA A 772 8.11 -16.77 -16.95
N GLU A 773 7.63 -17.65 -17.83
CA GLU A 773 6.19 -17.83 -18.08
C GLU A 773 5.43 -18.19 -16.78
N THR A 774 5.97 -19.11 -16.02
CA THR A 774 5.38 -19.63 -14.78
C THR A 774 5.22 -18.52 -13.73
N LEU A 775 6.19 -17.60 -13.67
CA LEU A 775 6.19 -16.47 -12.74
C LEU A 775 5.34 -15.30 -13.24
N TYR A 776 5.40 -14.94 -14.53
CA TYR A 776 4.53 -13.88 -15.07
C TYR A 776 3.04 -14.23 -14.99
N ARG A 777 2.66 -15.49 -15.17
CA ARG A 777 1.26 -15.92 -14.96
C ARG A 777 0.81 -15.73 -13.50
N ARG A 778 1.72 -15.87 -12.53
CA ARG A 778 1.42 -15.61 -11.11
C ARG A 778 1.33 -14.13 -10.82
N ALA A 779 2.26 -13.33 -11.35
CA ALA A 779 2.21 -11.87 -11.24
C ALA A 779 0.86 -11.35 -11.77
N MET A 780 0.45 -11.79 -12.96
CA MET A 780 -0.83 -11.45 -13.58
C MET A 780 -2.05 -11.94 -12.78
N ALA A 781 -1.94 -13.04 -12.02
CA ALA A 781 -3.03 -13.54 -11.18
C ALA A 781 -3.20 -12.73 -9.88
N LEU A 782 -2.10 -12.17 -9.37
CA LEU A 782 -2.09 -11.35 -8.15
C LEU A 782 -2.48 -9.89 -8.41
N ALA A 783 -2.09 -9.35 -9.57
CA ALA A 783 -2.35 -7.99 -10.02
C ALA A 783 -2.90 -8.00 -11.47
N PRO A 784 -4.15 -8.45 -11.68
CA PRO A 784 -4.77 -8.55 -13.01
C PRO A 784 -5.04 -7.18 -13.68
N GLU A 785 -5.04 -6.11 -12.91
CA GLU A 785 -5.22 -4.73 -13.37
C GLU A 785 -3.98 -4.15 -14.07
N ASP A 786 -2.78 -4.69 -13.78
CA ASP A 786 -1.55 -4.22 -14.40
C ASP A 786 -1.42 -4.77 -15.84
N PRO A 787 -1.44 -3.90 -16.87
CA PRO A 787 -1.39 -4.32 -18.26
C PRO A 787 -0.02 -4.84 -18.70
N TRP A 788 1.04 -4.67 -17.90
CA TRP A 788 2.41 -5.00 -18.29
C TRP A 788 2.76 -6.46 -18.08
N TYR A 789 2.22 -7.15 -17.06
CA TYR A 789 2.50 -8.59 -16.87
C TYR A 789 2.04 -9.45 -18.07
N PRO A 790 0.84 -9.23 -18.67
CA PRO A 790 0.47 -9.85 -19.94
C PRO A 790 1.44 -9.56 -21.08
N VAL A 791 1.95 -8.33 -21.19
CA VAL A 791 2.91 -7.94 -22.24
C VAL A 791 4.23 -8.69 -22.10
N TYR A 792 4.80 -8.70 -20.89
CA TYR A 792 6.05 -9.42 -20.61
C TYR A 792 5.90 -10.94 -20.79
N LEU A 793 4.73 -11.49 -20.44
CA LEU A 793 4.38 -12.87 -20.74
C LEU A 793 4.31 -13.10 -22.26
N GLY A 794 3.66 -12.21 -23.02
CA GLY A 794 3.58 -12.28 -24.47
C GLY A 794 4.95 -12.31 -25.15
N GLU A 795 5.87 -11.44 -24.71
CA GLU A 795 7.26 -11.44 -25.16
C GLU A 795 7.99 -12.76 -24.81
N THR A 796 7.80 -13.25 -23.59
CA THR A 796 8.39 -14.54 -23.16
C THR A 796 7.88 -15.70 -24.00
N LEU A 797 6.57 -15.75 -24.29
CA LEU A 797 5.93 -16.79 -25.08
C LEU A 797 6.37 -16.74 -26.56
N ASP A 798 6.63 -15.54 -27.10
CA ASP A 798 7.22 -15.38 -28.44
C ASP A 798 8.60 -16.04 -28.52
N LYS A 799 9.47 -15.82 -27.52
CA LYS A 799 10.78 -16.48 -27.44
C LYS A 799 10.69 -18.01 -27.30
N GLN A 800 9.60 -18.53 -26.73
CA GLN A 800 9.32 -19.96 -26.66
C GLN A 800 8.72 -20.56 -27.96
N GLY A 801 8.31 -19.73 -28.93
CA GLY A 801 7.59 -20.17 -30.12
C GLY A 801 6.11 -20.51 -29.89
N LYS A 802 5.50 -19.97 -28.82
CA LYS A 802 4.07 -20.10 -28.52
C LYS A 802 3.27 -18.95 -29.15
N ASP A 803 3.31 -18.90 -30.47
CA ASP A 803 2.96 -17.75 -31.30
C ASP A 803 1.54 -17.20 -31.09
N THR A 804 0.53 -18.07 -31.05
CA THR A 804 -0.88 -17.66 -30.97
C THR A 804 -1.20 -16.96 -29.65
N GLU A 805 -0.70 -17.51 -28.54
CA GLU A 805 -0.92 -16.94 -27.22
C GLU A 805 -0.10 -15.66 -27.04
N ALA A 806 1.15 -15.67 -27.49
CA ALA A 806 2.03 -14.50 -27.48
C ALA A 806 1.37 -13.29 -28.17
N LEU A 807 0.92 -13.46 -29.41
CA LEU A 807 0.28 -12.38 -30.16
C LEU A 807 -1.02 -11.91 -29.49
N THR A 808 -1.81 -12.82 -28.93
CA THR A 808 -3.06 -12.46 -28.23
C THR A 808 -2.77 -11.56 -27.03
N LEU A 809 -1.76 -11.89 -26.22
CA LEU A 809 -1.38 -11.09 -25.06
C LEU A 809 -0.80 -9.73 -25.45
N LEU A 810 0.06 -9.69 -26.47
CA LEU A 810 0.62 -8.43 -26.99
C LEU A 810 -0.47 -7.51 -27.57
N VAL A 811 -1.43 -8.06 -28.31
CA VAL A 811 -2.58 -7.32 -28.86
C VAL A 811 -3.47 -6.79 -27.73
N ASN A 812 -3.73 -7.58 -26.69
CA ASN A 812 -4.49 -7.13 -25.53
C ASN A 812 -3.75 -5.99 -24.80
N GLY A 813 -2.44 -6.13 -24.57
CA GLY A 813 -1.61 -5.06 -24.01
C GLY A 813 -1.67 -3.78 -24.84
N MET A 814 -1.65 -3.90 -26.16
CA MET A 814 -1.78 -2.75 -27.07
C MET A 814 -3.19 -2.13 -27.08
N ASN A 815 -4.24 -2.89 -26.73
CA ASN A 815 -5.59 -2.33 -26.59
C ASN A 815 -5.78 -1.63 -25.24
N THR A 816 -5.05 -2.04 -24.19
CA THR A 816 -5.08 -1.36 -22.89
C THR A 816 -4.20 -0.11 -22.89
N GLU A 817 -3.00 -0.18 -23.50
CA GLU A 817 -2.04 0.92 -23.60
C GLU A 817 -1.79 1.31 -25.08
N PRO A 818 -2.78 1.91 -25.76
CA PRO A 818 -2.76 2.07 -27.21
C PRO A 818 -1.78 3.11 -27.75
N GLU A 819 -1.11 3.88 -26.90
CA GLU A 819 -0.05 4.81 -27.32
C GLU A 819 1.37 4.28 -26.99
N SER A 820 1.50 3.05 -26.47
CA SER A 820 2.80 2.49 -26.07
C SER A 820 3.68 2.13 -27.28
N PRO A 821 4.83 2.82 -27.48
CA PRO A 821 5.77 2.45 -28.54
C PRO A 821 6.47 1.11 -28.26
N TYR A 822 6.63 0.76 -26.99
CA TYR A 822 7.25 -0.50 -26.56
C TYR A 822 6.44 -1.71 -27.05
N VAL A 823 5.14 -1.74 -26.72
CA VAL A 823 4.25 -2.85 -27.13
C VAL A 823 4.13 -2.90 -28.66
N ALA A 824 4.06 -1.74 -29.31
CA ALA A 824 4.06 -1.66 -30.77
C ALA A 824 5.30 -2.29 -31.42
N ASN A 825 6.49 -2.07 -30.84
CA ASN A 825 7.72 -2.68 -31.33
C ASN A 825 7.71 -4.19 -31.16
N LEU A 826 7.25 -4.71 -30.02
CA LEU A 826 7.12 -6.17 -29.81
C LEU A 826 6.20 -6.83 -30.84
N ILE A 827 5.05 -6.23 -31.15
CA ILE A 827 4.14 -6.73 -32.21
C ILE A 827 4.82 -6.68 -33.58
N ASN A 828 5.57 -5.61 -33.89
CA ASN A 828 6.28 -5.52 -35.15
C ASN A 828 7.39 -6.58 -35.26
N ASP A 829 8.19 -6.75 -34.20
CA ASP A 829 9.28 -7.72 -34.16
C ASP A 829 8.75 -9.16 -34.27
N PHE A 830 7.60 -9.45 -33.64
CA PHE A 830 6.89 -10.72 -33.76
C PHE A 830 6.61 -11.08 -35.24
N PHE A 831 6.11 -10.13 -36.01
CA PHE A 831 5.79 -10.36 -37.43
C PHE A 831 7.03 -10.30 -38.34
N VAL A 832 8.00 -9.44 -38.05
CA VAL A 832 9.25 -9.33 -38.82
C VAL A 832 10.04 -10.63 -38.73
N ALA A 833 10.15 -11.23 -37.53
CA ALA A 833 10.85 -12.50 -37.32
C ALA A 833 10.22 -13.67 -38.11
N ARG A 834 8.94 -13.57 -38.47
CA ARG A 834 8.18 -14.60 -39.20
C ARG A 834 7.96 -14.28 -40.67
N GLU A 835 8.45 -13.14 -41.14
CA GLU A 835 8.22 -12.61 -42.50
C GLU A 835 6.72 -12.52 -42.89
N ASP A 836 5.82 -12.37 -41.92
CA ASP A 836 4.37 -12.34 -42.15
C ASP A 836 3.82 -10.91 -42.25
N ALA A 837 4.02 -10.30 -43.42
CA ALA A 837 3.56 -8.93 -43.69
C ALA A 837 2.03 -8.79 -43.73
N GLU A 838 1.30 -9.83 -44.15
CA GLU A 838 -0.16 -9.79 -44.29
C GLU A 838 -0.87 -9.93 -42.94
N GLY A 839 -0.39 -10.84 -42.07
CA GLY A 839 -0.85 -10.94 -40.69
C GLY A 839 -0.61 -9.65 -39.92
N ARG A 840 0.55 -9.02 -40.11
CA ARG A 840 0.85 -7.71 -39.49
C ARG A 840 -0.13 -6.63 -39.90
N VAL A 841 -0.44 -6.51 -41.20
CA VAL A 841 -1.41 -5.55 -41.71
C VAL A 841 -2.81 -5.84 -41.16
N ALA A 842 -3.21 -7.11 -41.04
CA ALA A 842 -4.49 -7.49 -40.46
C ALA A 842 -4.58 -7.12 -38.97
N THR A 843 -3.56 -7.43 -38.18
CA THR A 843 -3.49 -7.11 -36.75
C THR A 843 -3.51 -5.61 -36.49
N TRP A 844 -2.65 -4.83 -37.14
CA TRP A 844 -2.65 -3.38 -36.95
C TRP A 844 -3.94 -2.71 -37.43
N ARG A 845 -4.62 -3.28 -38.44
CA ARG A 845 -5.94 -2.82 -38.86
C ARG A 845 -6.99 -3.07 -37.77
N ASP A 846 -6.98 -4.23 -37.12
CA ASP A 846 -7.91 -4.54 -36.03
C ASP A 846 -7.66 -3.67 -34.80
N ILE A 847 -6.41 -3.51 -34.38
CA ILE A 847 -6.03 -2.64 -33.24
C ILE A 847 -6.43 -1.18 -33.53
N ALA A 848 -6.14 -0.65 -34.71
CA ALA A 848 -6.53 0.72 -35.09
C ALA A 848 -8.05 0.90 -35.19
N ALA A 849 -8.81 -0.14 -35.57
CA ALA A 849 -10.26 -0.09 -35.60
C ALA A 849 -10.88 -0.08 -34.19
N LYS A 850 -10.29 -0.81 -33.24
CA LYS A 850 -10.71 -0.82 -31.82
C LYS A 850 -10.33 0.45 -31.07
N ASN A 851 -9.24 1.11 -31.48
CA ASN A 851 -8.71 2.31 -30.84
C ASN A 851 -8.70 3.50 -31.82
N PRO A 852 -9.87 4.04 -32.22
CA PRO A 852 -9.97 5.03 -33.29
C PRO A 852 -9.35 6.38 -32.96
N GLU A 853 -9.20 6.73 -31.68
CA GLU A 853 -8.59 7.98 -31.23
C GLU A 853 -7.06 7.87 -31.07
N ALA A 854 -6.52 6.65 -30.97
CA ALA A 854 -5.10 6.43 -30.74
C ALA A 854 -4.29 6.62 -32.03
N LYS A 855 -3.17 7.32 -31.92
CA LYS A 855 -2.29 7.65 -33.04
C LYS A 855 -1.33 6.51 -33.35
N GLN A 856 -0.73 5.90 -32.32
CA GLN A 856 0.28 4.87 -32.50
C GLN A 856 -0.18 3.69 -33.37
N PRO A 857 -1.39 3.11 -33.20
CA PRO A 857 -1.85 2.00 -34.05
C PRO A 857 -2.03 2.40 -35.52
N LYS A 858 -2.47 3.65 -35.77
CA LYS A 858 -2.61 4.19 -37.14
C LYS A 858 -1.22 4.36 -37.78
N ILE A 859 -0.23 4.87 -37.03
CA ILE A 859 1.16 5.03 -37.48
C ILE A 859 1.76 3.66 -37.84
N GLN A 860 1.59 2.66 -36.98
CA GLN A 860 2.10 1.31 -37.23
C GLN A 860 1.37 0.61 -38.37
N LEU A 861 0.10 0.91 -38.60
CA LEU A 861 -0.63 0.44 -39.79
C LEU A 861 -0.07 1.07 -41.09
N VAL A 862 0.33 2.35 -41.09
CA VAL A 862 1.01 2.98 -42.24
C VAL A 862 2.33 2.27 -42.52
N ARG A 863 3.14 2.00 -41.47
CA ARG A 863 4.38 1.21 -41.58
C ARG A 863 4.11 -0.18 -42.16
N ALA A 864 3.12 -0.90 -41.62
CA ALA A 864 2.74 -2.23 -42.08
C ALA A 864 2.33 -2.23 -43.56
N PHE A 865 1.57 -1.22 -44.02
CA PHE A 865 1.22 -1.09 -45.43
C PHE A 865 2.44 -0.83 -46.33
N TYR A 866 3.37 0.04 -45.91
CA TYR A 866 4.59 0.31 -46.65
C TYR A 866 5.43 -0.96 -46.83
N GLU A 867 5.69 -1.67 -45.73
CA GLU A 867 6.52 -2.87 -45.75
C GLU A 867 5.85 -4.06 -46.45
N ALA A 868 4.52 -4.13 -46.48
CA ALA A 868 3.76 -5.08 -47.29
C ALA A 868 3.66 -4.70 -48.79
N GLY A 869 4.33 -3.61 -49.22
CA GLY A 869 4.28 -3.13 -50.60
C GLY A 869 2.95 -2.47 -51.01
N ARG A 870 2.04 -2.23 -50.05
CA ARG A 870 0.72 -1.62 -50.26
C ARG A 870 0.81 -0.08 -50.17
N TYR A 871 1.71 0.51 -50.95
CA TYR A 871 2.04 1.95 -50.90
C TYR A 871 0.82 2.87 -51.07
N LYS A 872 -0.14 2.50 -51.94
CA LYS A 872 -1.40 3.26 -52.12
C LYS A 872 -2.25 3.30 -50.84
N HIS A 873 -2.24 2.22 -50.06
CA HIS A 873 -2.98 2.16 -48.80
C HIS A 873 -2.28 2.96 -47.70
N ALA A 874 -0.94 2.89 -47.62
CA ALA A 874 -0.15 3.71 -46.70
C ALA A 874 -0.40 5.20 -46.93
N THR A 875 -0.32 5.65 -48.18
CA THR A 875 -0.55 7.06 -48.54
C THR A 875 -2.00 7.50 -48.36
N ALA A 876 -2.98 6.67 -48.72
CA ALA A 876 -4.40 6.95 -48.51
C ALA A 876 -4.76 7.06 -47.02
N LEU A 877 -4.20 6.18 -46.17
CA LEU A 877 -4.46 6.23 -44.73
C LEU A 877 -3.99 7.56 -44.12
N VAL A 878 -2.78 8.01 -44.45
CA VAL A 878 -2.26 9.31 -44.00
C VAL A 878 -3.10 10.48 -44.50
N ALA A 879 -3.58 10.44 -45.75
CA ALA A 879 -4.46 11.46 -46.28
C ALA A 879 -5.82 11.53 -45.55
N LEU A 880 -6.32 10.38 -45.06
CA LEU A 880 -7.57 10.27 -44.32
C LEU A 880 -7.42 10.54 -42.81
N THR A 881 -6.19 10.63 -42.29
CA THR A 881 -5.91 10.77 -40.85
C THR A 881 -5.01 11.99 -40.56
N PRO A 882 -5.59 13.20 -40.49
CA PRO A 882 -4.82 14.44 -40.31
C PRO A 882 -3.96 14.46 -39.05
N GLU A 883 -4.40 13.75 -38.00
CA GLU A 883 -3.79 13.71 -36.67
C GLU A 883 -2.37 13.10 -36.66
N ILE A 884 -2.09 12.17 -37.58
CA ILE A 884 -0.79 11.47 -37.66
C ILE A 884 0.08 12.02 -38.79
N LYS A 885 -0.45 12.92 -39.62
CA LYS A 885 0.19 13.39 -40.85
C LYS A 885 1.55 14.04 -40.62
N GLU A 886 1.70 14.76 -39.51
CA GLU A 886 2.94 15.46 -39.15
C GLU A 886 3.88 14.62 -38.27
N HIS A 887 3.48 13.39 -37.90
CA HIS A 887 4.29 12.53 -37.05
C HIS A 887 5.53 12.04 -37.82
N PRO A 888 6.76 12.19 -37.29
CA PRO A 888 8.00 11.88 -38.02
C PRO A 888 8.07 10.46 -38.57
N GLU A 889 7.70 9.45 -37.77
CA GLU A 889 7.65 8.05 -38.20
C GLU A 889 6.60 7.82 -39.30
N CYS A 890 5.44 8.48 -39.21
CA CYS A 890 4.39 8.37 -40.22
C CYS A 890 4.84 9.01 -41.54
N LEU A 891 5.45 10.20 -41.46
CA LEU A 891 6.02 10.92 -42.61
C LEU A 891 7.09 10.10 -43.32
N LEU A 892 7.96 9.41 -42.56
CA LEU A 892 8.98 8.53 -43.12
C LEU A 892 8.35 7.48 -44.05
N TYR A 893 7.38 6.71 -43.57
CA TYR A 893 6.76 5.63 -44.34
C TYR A 893 5.81 6.15 -45.43
N HIS A 894 5.14 7.28 -45.20
CA HIS A 894 4.33 7.97 -46.22
C HIS A 894 5.20 8.40 -47.41
N CYS A 895 6.27 9.13 -47.14
CA CYS A 895 7.13 9.70 -48.18
C CYS A 895 8.01 8.62 -48.84
N ALA A 896 8.41 7.58 -48.10
CA ALA A 896 9.00 6.39 -48.68
C ALA A 896 8.04 5.66 -49.63
N SER A 897 6.74 5.58 -49.30
CA SER A 897 5.72 5.00 -50.19
C SER A 897 5.58 5.79 -51.50
N LEU A 898 5.72 7.13 -51.48
CA LEU A 898 5.69 7.97 -52.69
C LEU A 898 6.83 7.67 -53.67
N LEU A 899 8.00 7.25 -53.17
CA LEU A 899 9.11 6.82 -54.03
C LEU A 899 8.76 5.61 -54.91
N TYR A 900 7.74 4.84 -54.52
CA TYR A 900 7.22 3.68 -55.25
C TYR A 900 5.93 4.01 -56.03
N LEU A 901 5.40 5.24 -55.97
CA LEU A 901 4.12 5.64 -56.54
C LEU A 901 4.24 6.79 -57.56
N ASP A 902 5.00 6.65 -58.65
CA ASP A 902 5.14 7.64 -59.75
C ASP A 902 5.32 9.12 -59.34
N ASP A 903 5.59 9.40 -58.06
CA ASP A 903 5.65 10.73 -57.43
C ASP A 903 6.93 10.84 -56.62
N LEU A 904 8.01 10.49 -57.30
CA LEU A 904 9.32 10.32 -56.70
C LEU A 904 9.93 11.64 -56.23
N ASP A 905 9.66 12.75 -56.93
CA ASP A 905 10.20 14.05 -56.57
C ASP A 905 9.58 14.58 -55.27
N ASN A 906 8.26 14.44 -55.08
CA ASN A 906 7.60 14.81 -53.83
C ASN A 906 8.02 13.89 -52.68
N GLY A 907 8.10 12.57 -52.92
CA GLY A 907 8.59 11.61 -51.94
C GLY A 907 10.01 11.93 -51.48
N ALA A 908 10.91 12.22 -52.42
CA ALA A 908 12.30 12.57 -52.12
C ALA A 908 12.41 13.91 -51.38
N ALA A 909 11.70 14.95 -51.84
CA ALA A 909 11.69 16.26 -51.19
C ALA A 909 11.19 16.18 -49.74
N CYS A 910 10.10 15.42 -49.51
CA CYS A 910 9.57 15.20 -48.17
C CYS A 910 10.56 14.46 -47.25
N LEU A 911 11.17 13.38 -47.74
CA LEU A 911 12.15 12.60 -46.97
C LEU A 911 13.39 13.43 -46.60
N LEU A 912 13.90 14.23 -47.54
CA LEU A 912 15.01 15.15 -47.28
C LEU A 912 14.64 16.23 -46.26
N ALA A 913 13.42 16.77 -46.35
CA ALA A 913 12.92 17.73 -45.37
C ALA A 913 12.78 17.11 -43.97
N LEU A 914 12.36 15.85 -43.86
CA LEU A 914 12.30 15.12 -42.59
C LEU A 914 13.68 14.97 -41.97
N ALA A 915 14.68 14.48 -42.72
CA ALA A 915 16.04 14.32 -42.23
C ALA A 915 16.71 15.66 -41.85
N ALA A 916 16.37 16.74 -42.55
CA ALA A 916 16.88 18.08 -42.23
C ALA A 916 16.22 18.67 -40.97
N LYS A 917 14.94 18.34 -40.71
CA LYS A 917 14.19 18.79 -39.54
C LYS A 917 14.59 18.02 -38.28
N ASP A 918 14.86 16.72 -38.40
CA ASP A 918 15.23 15.84 -37.30
C ASP A 918 16.37 14.91 -37.69
N ALA A 919 17.55 15.15 -37.10
CA ALA A 919 18.76 14.38 -37.38
C ALA A 919 18.65 12.90 -36.98
N SER A 920 17.77 12.53 -36.05
CA SER A 920 17.55 11.13 -35.65
C SER A 920 16.96 10.29 -36.79
N TYR A 921 16.26 10.93 -37.74
CA TYR A 921 15.68 10.29 -38.92
C TYR A 921 16.61 10.27 -40.15
N ALA A 922 17.82 10.82 -40.07
CA ALA A 922 18.77 10.82 -41.17
C ALA A 922 19.11 9.41 -41.67
N ALA A 923 19.39 8.48 -40.75
CA ALA A 923 19.70 7.09 -41.10
C ALA A 923 18.47 6.31 -41.64
N PRO A 924 17.29 6.34 -40.98
CA PRO A 924 16.07 5.74 -41.54
C PRO A 924 15.69 6.26 -42.94
N VAL A 925 15.85 7.57 -43.18
CA VAL A 925 15.62 8.17 -44.50
C VAL A 925 16.64 7.66 -45.53
N GLY A 926 17.92 7.55 -45.13
CA GLY A 926 18.97 6.95 -45.97
C GLY A 926 18.60 5.52 -46.39
N VAL A 927 18.14 4.70 -45.45
CA VAL A 927 17.66 3.33 -45.71
C VAL A 927 16.46 3.33 -46.67
N ALA A 928 15.52 4.25 -46.54
CA ALA A 928 14.36 4.33 -47.43
C ALA A 928 14.78 4.61 -48.89
N PHE A 929 15.68 5.58 -49.10
CA PHE A 929 16.25 5.85 -50.42
C PHE A 929 17.03 4.64 -50.95
N ALA A 930 17.89 4.03 -50.13
CA ALA A 930 18.70 2.89 -50.51
C ALA A 930 17.87 1.66 -50.89
N LYS A 931 16.76 1.38 -50.19
CA LYS A 931 15.82 0.29 -50.53
C LYS A 931 15.18 0.49 -51.91
N ARG A 932 14.69 1.70 -52.22
CA ARG A 932 14.14 2.00 -53.55
C ARG A 932 15.23 2.00 -54.63
N ALA A 933 16.44 2.47 -54.29
CA ALA A 933 17.59 2.48 -55.19
C ALA A 933 18.05 1.06 -55.56
N ALA A 934 18.11 0.15 -54.58
CA ALA A 934 18.41 -1.26 -54.82
C ALA A 934 17.37 -1.89 -55.74
N LYS A 935 16.09 -1.58 -55.54
CA LYS A 935 15.03 -2.07 -56.44
C LYS A 935 15.13 -1.49 -57.85
N ALA A 936 15.51 -0.22 -57.97
CA ALA A 936 15.80 0.40 -59.28
C ALA A 936 16.97 -0.32 -59.97
N PHE A 937 18.02 -0.65 -59.22
CA PHE A 937 19.19 -1.35 -59.72
C PHE A 937 18.85 -2.75 -60.23
N GLU A 938 18.06 -3.53 -59.47
CA GLU A 938 17.56 -4.86 -59.89
C GLU A 938 16.71 -4.81 -61.18
N ASN A 939 16.03 -3.69 -61.41
CA ASN A 939 15.20 -3.47 -62.59
C ASN A 939 15.98 -2.85 -63.78
N ASP A 940 17.31 -2.78 -63.72
CA ASP A 940 18.19 -2.11 -64.68
C ASP A 940 17.93 -0.60 -64.86
N GLU A 941 17.24 0.04 -63.90
CA GLU A 941 16.97 1.48 -63.86
C GLU A 941 18.17 2.24 -63.25
N PHE A 942 19.39 2.03 -63.77
CA PHE A 942 20.64 2.49 -63.15
C PHE A 942 20.71 4.01 -62.93
N ALA A 943 20.16 4.80 -63.85
CA ALA A 943 20.09 6.26 -63.70
C ALA A 943 19.25 6.68 -62.48
N LEU A 944 18.16 5.96 -62.22
CA LEU A 944 17.32 6.19 -61.06
C LEU A 944 18.01 5.71 -59.78
N ALA A 945 18.61 4.53 -59.81
CA ALA A 945 19.38 3.98 -58.70
C ALA A 945 20.48 4.96 -58.26
N ALA A 946 21.26 5.49 -59.22
CA ALA A 946 22.31 6.46 -58.94
C ALA A 946 21.76 7.77 -58.33
N ARG A 947 20.61 8.26 -58.80
CA ARG A 947 19.96 9.45 -58.21
C ARG A 947 19.55 9.20 -56.76
N LEU A 948 18.94 8.07 -56.47
CA LEU A 948 18.46 7.73 -55.13
C LEU A 948 19.60 7.41 -54.16
N TYR A 949 20.64 6.70 -54.58
CA TYR A 949 21.83 6.49 -53.76
C TYR A 949 22.56 7.81 -53.44
N ARG A 950 22.54 8.78 -54.36
CA ARG A 950 23.07 10.13 -54.07
C ARG A 950 22.25 10.83 -52.97
N HIS A 951 20.92 10.69 -52.97
CA HIS A 951 20.09 11.19 -51.87
C HIS A 951 20.40 10.47 -50.56
N ALA A 952 20.52 9.13 -50.58
CA ALA A 952 20.88 8.33 -49.41
C ALA A 952 22.24 8.78 -48.81
N MET A 953 23.25 8.98 -49.66
CA MET A 953 24.57 9.49 -49.28
C MET A 953 24.53 10.93 -48.74
N THR A 954 23.59 11.76 -49.20
CA THR A 954 23.44 13.14 -48.72
C THR A 954 22.91 13.19 -47.28
N VAL A 955 21.95 12.32 -46.94
CA VAL A 955 21.34 12.29 -45.60
C VAL A 955 22.14 11.45 -44.62
N ALA A 956 22.79 10.37 -45.08
CA ALA A 956 23.57 9.46 -44.25
C ALA A 956 25.01 9.32 -44.80
N PRO A 957 25.82 10.40 -44.74
CA PRO A 957 27.18 10.40 -45.32
C PRO A 957 28.14 9.45 -44.59
N GLY A 958 27.81 9.02 -43.37
CA GLY A 958 28.58 8.03 -42.61
C GLY A 958 28.39 6.60 -43.08
N ASP A 959 27.30 6.29 -43.81
CA ASP A 959 27.10 4.96 -44.38
C ASP A 959 27.76 4.86 -45.76
N LEU A 960 29.00 4.38 -45.75
CA LEU A 960 29.82 4.21 -46.96
C LEU A 960 29.24 3.17 -47.93
N TRP A 961 28.32 2.30 -47.48
CA TRP A 961 27.70 1.31 -48.35
C TRP A 961 26.88 1.96 -49.47
N HIS A 962 26.18 3.07 -49.16
CA HIS A 962 25.45 3.84 -50.18
C HIS A 962 26.39 4.43 -51.25
N THR A 963 27.61 4.78 -50.86
CA THR A 963 28.65 5.30 -51.76
C THR A 963 29.16 4.21 -52.70
N VAL A 964 29.36 2.99 -52.19
CA VAL A 964 29.76 1.82 -53.01
C VAL A 964 28.65 1.49 -54.02
N ARG A 965 27.39 1.38 -53.57
CA ARG A 965 26.27 1.08 -54.47
C ARG A 965 26.03 2.15 -55.54
N LEU A 966 26.30 3.42 -55.21
CA LEU A 966 26.30 4.50 -56.20
C LEU A 966 27.40 4.30 -57.25
N GLY A 967 28.59 3.87 -56.84
CA GLY A 967 29.68 3.53 -57.74
C GLY A 967 29.30 2.43 -58.73
N GLU A 968 28.68 1.34 -58.25
CA GLU A 968 28.21 0.24 -59.11
C GLU A 968 27.15 0.73 -60.12
N ALA A 969 26.19 1.56 -59.67
CA ALA A 969 25.20 2.14 -60.56
C ALA A 969 25.81 3.08 -61.63
N LEU A 970 26.88 3.80 -61.30
CA LEU A 970 27.61 4.66 -62.25
C LEU A 970 28.45 3.85 -63.23
N GLU A 971 28.99 2.71 -62.80
CA GLU A 971 29.72 1.77 -63.66
C GLU A 971 28.83 1.19 -64.75
N GLU A 972 27.63 0.72 -64.39
CA GLU A 972 26.63 0.24 -65.36
C GLU A 972 26.16 1.35 -66.33
N LEU A 973 26.24 2.61 -65.92
CA LEU A 973 26.00 3.78 -66.77
C LEU A 973 27.21 4.20 -67.62
N GLY A 974 28.33 3.47 -67.53
CA GLY A 974 29.58 3.79 -68.24
C GLY A 974 30.33 5.02 -67.70
N ARG A 975 29.97 5.53 -66.51
CA ARG A 975 30.60 6.68 -65.85
C ARG A 975 31.72 6.24 -64.91
N THR A 976 32.68 5.53 -65.48
CA THR A 976 33.75 4.81 -64.75
C THR A 976 34.66 5.72 -63.93
N ASP A 977 35.00 6.92 -64.43
CA ASP A 977 35.83 7.89 -63.69
C ASP A 977 35.17 8.37 -62.39
N GLU A 978 33.85 8.55 -62.41
CA GLU A 978 33.07 8.95 -61.24
C GLU A 978 32.96 7.79 -60.25
N ALA A 979 32.71 6.56 -60.74
CA ALA A 979 32.70 5.36 -59.91
C ALA A 979 34.05 5.14 -59.20
N LEU A 980 35.17 5.27 -59.92
CA LEU A 980 36.52 5.20 -59.34
C LEU A 980 36.75 6.28 -58.29
N THR A 981 36.23 7.48 -58.49
CA THR A 981 36.33 8.56 -57.49
C THR A 981 35.58 8.20 -56.21
N LEU A 982 34.39 7.60 -56.32
CA LEU A 982 33.62 7.13 -55.16
C LEU A 982 34.32 5.97 -54.44
N TYR A 983 34.81 4.96 -55.17
CA TYR A 983 35.56 3.87 -54.58
C TYR A 983 36.86 4.35 -53.92
N ARG A 984 37.56 5.32 -54.52
CA ARG A 984 38.73 5.98 -53.89
C ARG A 984 38.36 6.60 -52.54
N ASN A 985 37.23 7.31 -52.47
CA ASN A 985 36.79 7.93 -51.23
C ASN A 985 36.46 6.89 -50.15
N VAL A 986 35.81 5.78 -50.52
CA VAL A 986 35.52 4.68 -49.58
C VAL A 986 36.81 4.04 -49.09
N LEU A 987 37.76 3.72 -49.98
CA LEU A 987 39.05 3.10 -49.62
C LEU A 987 39.98 4.05 -48.85
N ARG A 988 39.79 5.37 -48.96
CA ARG A 988 40.46 6.34 -48.08
C ARG A 988 39.89 6.35 -46.67
N ALA A 989 38.62 6.01 -46.48
CA ALA A 989 38.00 5.95 -45.15
C ALA A 989 38.13 4.55 -44.51
N VAL A 990 37.93 3.50 -45.32
CA VAL A 990 38.00 2.08 -44.94
C VAL A 990 38.93 1.37 -45.93
N PRO A 991 40.25 1.40 -45.69
CA PRO A 991 41.24 0.84 -46.63
C PRO A 991 41.19 -0.68 -46.72
N ASP A 992 40.71 -1.37 -45.68
CA ASP A 992 40.52 -2.83 -45.66
C ASP A 992 39.09 -3.24 -46.01
N SER A 993 38.61 -2.80 -47.18
CA SER A 993 37.34 -3.24 -47.78
C SER A 993 37.60 -4.08 -49.04
N PRO A 994 37.69 -5.42 -48.93
CA PRO A 994 37.99 -6.29 -50.07
C PRO A 994 36.96 -6.18 -51.20
N TYR A 995 35.68 -5.96 -50.86
CA TYR A 995 34.61 -5.81 -51.85
C TYR A 995 34.83 -4.57 -52.73
N THR A 996 34.97 -3.39 -52.12
CA THR A 996 35.20 -2.13 -52.84
C THR A 996 36.54 -2.15 -53.58
N ALA A 997 37.56 -2.79 -52.98
CA ALA A 997 38.86 -2.92 -53.60
C ALA A 997 38.83 -3.75 -54.88
N ASN A 998 38.09 -4.87 -54.89
CA ASN A 998 37.88 -5.66 -56.10
C ASN A 998 37.19 -4.83 -57.19
N LEU A 999 36.10 -4.12 -56.87
CA LEU A 999 35.38 -3.30 -57.85
C LEU A 999 36.29 -2.23 -58.48
N ALA A 1000 37.08 -1.53 -57.67
CA ALA A 1000 38.03 -0.54 -58.18
C ALA A 1000 39.10 -1.17 -59.08
N HIS A 1001 39.67 -2.30 -58.67
CA HIS A 1001 40.72 -3.00 -59.41
C HIS A 1001 40.21 -3.58 -60.74
N GLU A 1002 38.99 -4.11 -60.77
CA GLU A 1002 38.35 -4.65 -61.98
C GLU A 1002 38.04 -3.58 -63.04
N ILE A 1003 37.77 -2.33 -62.63
CA ILE A 1003 37.65 -1.22 -63.57
C ILE A 1003 38.96 -1.04 -64.33
N PHE A 1004 40.11 -0.99 -63.65
CA PHE A 1004 41.40 -0.84 -64.31
C PHE A 1004 41.75 -2.01 -65.24
N LEU A 1005 41.41 -3.25 -64.84
CA LEU A 1005 41.65 -4.43 -65.67
C LEU A 1005 40.84 -4.42 -66.97
N ARG A 1006 39.56 -4.07 -66.90
CA ARG A 1006 38.71 -3.97 -68.11
C ARG A 1006 39.19 -2.89 -69.08
N HIS A 1007 39.82 -1.83 -68.57
CA HIS A 1007 40.37 -0.74 -69.38
C HIS A 1007 41.83 -0.95 -69.76
N ASN A 1008 42.45 -2.05 -69.31
CA ASN A 1008 43.86 -2.37 -69.54
C ASN A 1008 44.83 -1.24 -69.12
N ASP A 1009 44.49 -0.54 -68.03
CA ASP A 1009 45.28 0.57 -67.46
C ASP A 1009 46.07 0.09 -66.22
N ALA A 1010 47.15 -0.66 -66.50
CA ALA A 1010 47.99 -1.25 -65.47
C ALA A 1010 48.76 -0.20 -64.65
N ASP A 1011 49.26 0.84 -65.32
CA ASP A 1011 50.01 1.93 -64.68
C ASP A 1011 49.11 2.74 -63.75
N GLY A 1012 47.90 3.12 -64.20
CA GLY A 1012 46.91 3.79 -63.37
C GLY A 1012 46.44 2.94 -62.19
N CYS A 1013 46.33 1.62 -62.36
CA CYS A 1013 46.01 0.69 -61.27
C CYS A 1013 47.08 0.71 -60.18
N ALA A 1014 48.36 0.60 -60.55
CA ALA A 1014 49.46 0.60 -59.60
C ALA A 1014 49.59 1.97 -58.90
N ASP A 1015 49.41 3.08 -59.62
CA ASP A 1015 49.38 4.43 -59.05
C ASP A 1015 48.25 4.59 -58.02
N PHE A 1016 47.05 4.10 -58.34
CA PHE A 1016 45.89 4.11 -57.45
C PHE A 1016 46.19 3.38 -56.13
N TRP A 1017 46.73 2.17 -56.21
CA TRP A 1017 47.03 1.39 -55.01
C TRP A 1017 48.20 1.96 -54.20
N ARG A 1018 49.22 2.52 -54.86
CA ARG A 1018 50.30 3.25 -54.18
C ARG A 1018 49.79 4.48 -53.43
N GLU A 1019 48.81 5.20 -53.99
CA GLU A 1019 48.16 6.32 -53.32
C GLU A 1019 47.46 5.87 -52.03
N ILE A 1020 46.57 4.86 -52.11
CA ILE A 1020 45.83 4.35 -50.94
C ILE A 1020 46.77 3.77 -49.89
N GLN A 1021 47.81 3.03 -50.30
CA GLN A 1021 48.85 2.53 -49.39
C GLN A 1021 49.59 3.66 -48.69
N ARG A 1022 49.93 4.76 -49.39
CA ARG A 1022 50.61 5.90 -48.78
C ARG A 1022 49.74 6.61 -47.75
N LEU A 1023 48.42 6.63 -47.96
CA LEU A 1023 47.46 7.18 -47.01
C LEU A 1023 47.25 6.25 -45.82
N HIS A 1024 47.34 4.93 -46.03
CA HIS A 1024 47.18 3.90 -45.00
C HIS A 1024 48.39 2.97 -44.83
N PRO A 1025 49.45 3.48 -44.17
CA PRO A 1025 50.57 2.83 -43.52
C PRO A 1025 50.53 1.33 -43.32
N ASP A 1026 49.44 0.87 -42.72
CA ASP A 1026 49.38 -0.41 -42.03
C ASP A 1026 48.28 -1.33 -42.60
N ALA A 1027 47.42 -0.82 -43.50
CA ALA A 1027 46.33 -1.59 -44.10
C ALA A 1027 46.85 -2.67 -45.07
N VAL A 1028 46.30 -3.89 -44.98
CA VAL A 1028 46.83 -5.04 -45.73
C VAL A 1028 46.24 -5.10 -47.14
N THR A 1029 44.97 -4.73 -47.30
CA THR A 1029 44.22 -4.77 -48.57
C THR A 1029 44.88 -3.93 -49.65
N PRO A 1030 45.26 -2.65 -49.44
CA PRO A 1030 45.91 -1.85 -50.47
C PRO A 1030 47.25 -2.43 -50.94
N ARG A 1031 48.01 -3.07 -50.03
CA ARG A 1031 49.26 -3.76 -50.38
C ARG A 1031 49.01 -5.00 -51.20
N PHE A 1032 48.03 -5.83 -50.81
CA PHE A 1032 47.65 -7.00 -51.59
C PHE A 1032 47.27 -6.62 -53.02
N PHE A 1033 46.42 -5.61 -53.20
CA PHE A 1033 46.02 -5.16 -54.53
C PHE A 1033 47.14 -4.46 -55.30
N LEU A 1034 48.11 -3.81 -54.64
CA LEU A 1034 49.31 -3.30 -55.31
C LEU A 1034 50.19 -4.44 -55.83
N VAL A 1035 50.43 -5.47 -55.01
CA VAL A 1035 51.19 -6.67 -55.43
C VAL A 1035 50.53 -7.33 -56.63
N ARG A 1036 49.20 -7.48 -56.58
CA ARG A 1036 48.40 -8.00 -57.68
C ARG A 1036 48.52 -7.11 -58.93
N ALA A 1037 48.39 -5.80 -58.79
CA ALA A 1037 48.51 -4.84 -59.90
C ALA A 1037 49.86 -4.96 -60.60
N CYS A 1038 50.97 -4.98 -59.84
CA CYS A 1038 52.32 -5.14 -60.41
C CYS A 1038 52.50 -6.51 -61.09
N TYR A 1039 51.92 -7.58 -60.54
CA TYR A 1039 51.98 -8.91 -61.15
C TYR A 1039 51.21 -8.96 -62.48
N GLU A 1040 50.00 -8.42 -62.50
CA GLU A 1040 49.15 -8.38 -63.70
C GLU A 1040 49.70 -7.44 -64.78
N ALA A 1041 50.40 -6.37 -64.38
CA ALA A 1041 51.18 -5.51 -65.28
C ALA A 1041 52.39 -6.21 -65.92
N GLY A 1042 52.76 -7.40 -65.45
CA GLY A 1042 53.95 -8.13 -65.90
C GLY A 1042 55.26 -7.66 -65.25
N GLU A 1043 55.19 -6.74 -64.30
CA GLU A 1043 56.34 -6.20 -63.57
C GLU A 1043 56.76 -7.12 -62.40
N TYR A 1044 57.11 -8.37 -62.70
CA TYR A 1044 57.31 -9.40 -61.67
C TYR A 1044 58.37 -9.06 -60.63
N ALA A 1045 59.44 -8.35 -61.02
CA ALA A 1045 60.47 -7.89 -60.08
C ALA A 1045 59.92 -6.88 -59.07
N GLN A 1046 59.05 -5.97 -59.52
CA GLN A 1046 58.39 -5.02 -58.62
C GLN A 1046 57.35 -5.74 -57.76
N ALA A 1047 56.53 -6.62 -58.35
CA ALA A 1047 55.56 -7.42 -57.61
C ALA A 1047 56.22 -8.22 -56.47
N LEU A 1048 57.39 -8.82 -56.71
CA LEU A 1048 58.16 -9.53 -55.69
C LEU A 1048 58.63 -8.59 -54.58
N ALA A 1049 59.23 -7.44 -54.92
CA ALA A 1049 59.72 -6.47 -53.95
C ALA A 1049 58.58 -5.90 -53.09
N VAL A 1050 57.44 -5.55 -53.70
CA VAL A 1050 56.26 -5.08 -52.97
C VAL A 1050 55.69 -6.19 -52.08
N ALA A 1051 55.67 -7.45 -52.56
CA ALA A 1051 55.15 -8.57 -51.77
C ALA A 1051 56.03 -8.87 -50.54
N GLU A 1052 57.36 -8.78 -50.68
CA GLU A 1052 58.29 -8.93 -49.56
C GLU A 1052 58.05 -7.86 -48.48
N ALA A 1053 57.97 -6.58 -48.88
CA ALA A 1053 57.64 -5.49 -47.97
C ALA A 1053 56.24 -5.64 -47.33
N ALA A 1054 55.27 -6.20 -48.07
CA ALA A 1054 53.93 -6.41 -47.55
C ALA A 1054 53.84 -7.58 -46.55
N LEU A 1055 54.62 -8.64 -46.75
CA LEU A 1055 54.68 -9.80 -45.85
C LEU A 1055 55.48 -9.53 -44.57
N GLU A 1056 56.35 -8.51 -44.53
CA GLU A 1056 56.93 -8.04 -43.26
C GLU A 1056 55.84 -7.53 -42.30
N ILE A 1057 54.76 -6.97 -42.84
CA ILE A 1057 53.65 -6.38 -42.07
C ILE A 1057 52.55 -7.43 -41.84
N ALA A 1058 52.24 -8.24 -42.84
CA ALA A 1058 51.22 -9.30 -42.76
C ALA A 1058 51.79 -10.67 -43.14
N PRO A 1059 52.58 -11.32 -42.25
CA PRO A 1059 53.31 -12.54 -42.59
C PRO A 1059 52.44 -13.72 -43.04
N GLU A 1060 51.21 -13.79 -42.52
CA GLU A 1060 50.26 -14.89 -42.76
C GLU A 1060 49.23 -14.62 -43.87
N HIS A 1061 49.40 -13.56 -44.66
CA HIS A 1061 48.43 -13.24 -45.71
C HIS A 1061 48.66 -14.08 -46.99
N ASP A 1062 47.91 -15.18 -47.11
CA ASP A 1062 48.04 -16.17 -48.18
C ASP A 1062 47.90 -15.58 -49.59
N GLY A 1063 47.07 -14.56 -49.79
CA GLY A 1063 46.95 -13.89 -51.09
C GLY A 1063 48.21 -13.13 -51.53
N ILE A 1064 48.94 -12.51 -50.59
CA ILE A 1064 50.18 -11.79 -50.90
C ILE A 1064 51.30 -12.80 -51.14
N ARG A 1065 51.35 -13.84 -50.30
CA ARG A 1065 52.27 -14.97 -50.44
C ARG A 1065 52.06 -15.68 -51.79
N PHE A 1066 50.81 -15.89 -52.21
CA PHE A 1066 50.47 -16.44 -53.52
C PHE A 1066 51.13 -15.66 -54.66
N TYR A 1067 50.90 -14.34 -54.73
CA TYR A 1067 51.47 -13.50 -55.78
C TYR A 1067 53.00 -13.36 -55.67
N GLN A 1068 53.58 -13.44 -54.47
CA GLN A 1068 55.02 -13.53 -54.27
C GLN A 1068 55.59 -14.81 -54.92
N CYS A 1069 55.00 -15.98 -54.62
CA CYS A 1069 55.44 -17.25 -55.18
C CYS A 1069 55.26 -17.23 -56.71
N ALA A 1070 54.13 -16.70 -57.21
CA ALA A 1070 53.87 -16.57 -58.64
C ALA A 1070 54.89 -15.64 -59.33
N ALA A 1071 55.22 -14.49 -58.74
CA ALA A 1071 56.24 -13.59 -59.26
C ALA A 1071 57.63 -14.25 -59.32
N ARG A 1072 58.01 -15.03 -58.29
CA ARG A 1072 59.27 -15.81 -58.27
C ARG A 1072 59.35 -16.81 -59.41
N LEU A 1073 58.26 -17.53 -59.69
CA LEU A 1073 58.20 -18.45 -60.83
C LEU A 1073 58.42 -17.72 -62.17
N ARG A 1074 57.82 -16.54 -62.33
CA ARG A 1074 57.98 -15.71 -63.55
C ARG A 1074 59.37 -15.08 -63.68
N LEU A 1075 60.09 -14.92 -62.57
CA LEU A 1075 61.49 -14.48 -62.51
C LEU A 1075 62.50 -15.64 -62.59
N ASN A 1076 62.04 -16.86 -62.87
CA ASN A 1076 62.87 -18.06 -62.99
C ASN A 1076 63.51 -18.55 -61.67
N ASP A 1077 62.94 -18.21 -60.50
CA ASP A 1077 63.26 -18.82 -59.21
C ASP A 1077 62.34 -20.03 -58.96
N ILE A 1078 62.63 -21.09 -59.70
CA ILE A 1078 61.74 -22.24 -59.90
C ILE A 1078 61.53 -23.04 -58.62
N GLU A 1079 62.60 -23.42 -57.91
CA GLU A 1079 62.49 -24.32 -56.76
C GLU A 1079 61.76 -23.66 -55.59
N VAL A 1080 62.09 -22.41 -55.29
CA VAL A 1080 61.46 -21.65 -54.21
C VAL A 1080 60.02 -21.31 -54.58
N GLY A 1081 59.79 -20.85 -55.82
CA GLY A 1081 58.45 -20.54 -56.32
C GLY A 1081 57.51 -21.74 -56.29
N LEU A 1082 57.97 -22.93 -56.72
CA LEU A 1082 57.19 -24.16 -56.70
C LEU A 1082 56.85 -24.63 -55.28
N ALA A 1083 57.83 -24.63 -54.38
CA ALA A 1083 57.62 -25.04 -53.00
C ALA A 1083 56.61 -24.10 -52.29
N CYS A 1084 56.78 -22.79 -52.48
CA CYS A 1084 55.95 -21.74 -51.91
C CYS A 1084 54.52 -21.78 -52.44
N ILE A 1085 54.32 -21.84 -53.77
CA ILE A 1085 52.98 -21.79 -54.35
C ILE A 1085 52.16 -23.04 -54.00
N LYS A 1086 52.83 -24.20 -53.88
CA LYS A 1086 52.23 -25.45 -53.42
C LYS A 1086 51.83 -25.38 -51.94
N ALA A 1087 52.68 -24.78 -51.11
CA ALA A 1087 52.36 -24.58 -49.69
C ALA A 1087 51.11 -23.71 -49.54
N VAL A 1088 51.01 -22.60 -50.28
CA VAL A 1088 49.82 -21.73 -50.27
C VAL A 1088 48.57 -22.47 -50.72
N ALA A 1089 48.63 -23.20 -51.84
CA ALA A 1089 47.48 -23.98 -52.33
C ALA A 1089 47.07 -25.15 -51.42
N THR A 1090 47.99 -25.65 -50.59
CA THR A 1090 47.68 -26.69 -49.59
C THR A 1090 47.06 -26.08 -48.33
N GLN A 1091 47.53 -24.90 -47.93
CA GLN A 1091 47.02 -24.17 -46.78
C GLN A 1091 45.61 -23.61 -47.03
N ASP A 1092 45.39 -23.02 -48.21
CA ASP A 1092 44.07 -22.57 -48.66
C ASP A 1092 43.75 -23.19 -50.04
N PRO A 1093 42.94 -24.26 -50.06
CA PRO A 1093 42.53 -24.94 -51.29
C PRO A 1093 41.83 -24.04 -52.31
N ALA A 1094 41.30 -22.87 -51.92
CA ALA A 1094 40.70 -21.93 -52.87
C ALA A 1094 41.71 -21.35 -53.87
N TYR A 1095 43.01 -21.35 -53.52
CA TYR A 1095 44.08 -20.93 -54.42
C TYR A 1095 44.57 -22.04 -55.37
N ALA A 1096 44.16 -23.30 -55.18
CA ALA A 1096 44.67 -24.42 -55.98
C ALA A 1096 44.38 -24.28 -57.50
N PRO A 1097 43.18 -23.85 -57.95
CA PRO A 1097 42.93 -23.59 -59.37
C PRO A 1097 43.80 -22.44 -59.92
N ARG A 1098 43.91 -21.33 -59.17
CA ARG A 1098 44.75 -20.18 -59.57
C ARG A 1098 46.24 -20.54 -59.62
N ALA A 1099 46.71 -21.37 -58.69
CA ALA A 1099 48.07 -21.88 -58.68
C ALA A 1099 48.33 -22.76 -59.91
N ALA A 1100 47.39 -23.63 -60.26
CA ALA A 1100 47.47 -24.47 -61.46
C ALA A 1100 47.59 -23.63 -62.73
N ASP A 1101 46.81 -22.56 -62.86
CA ASP A 1101 46.89 -21.63 -63.99
C ASP A 1101 48.25 -20.93 -64.11
N VAL A 1102 48.78 -20.42 -62.99
CA VAL A 1102 50.12 -19.80 -62.97
C VAL A 1102 51.20 -20.80 -63.39
N LEU A 1103 51.14 -22.03 -62.89
CA LEU A 1103 52.09 -23.09 -63.23
C LEU A 1103 51.98 -23.47 -64.72
N ALA A 1104 50.76 -23.59 -65.26
CA ALA A 1104 50.55 -23.85 -66.67
C ALA A 1104 51.13 -22.73 -67.55
N GLN A 1105 50.92 -21.46 -67.21
CA GLN A 1105 51.51 -20.33 -67.92
C GLN A 1105 53.05 -20.36 -67.88
N CYS A 1106 53.66 -20.73 -66.74
CA CYS A 1106 55.10 -20.91 -66.65
C CYS A 1106 55.59 -22.10 -67.51
N GLY A 1107 54.81 -23.18 -67.57
CA GLY A 1107 55.07 -24.33 -68.43
C GLY A 1107 55.03 -23.97 -69.92
N GLU A 1108 54.07 -23.15 -70.35
CA GLU A 1108 53.99 -22.64 -71.73
C GLU A 1108 55.20 -21.75 -72.06
N ALA A 1109 55.58 -20.86 -71.15
CA ALA A 1109 56.77 -20.02 -71.31
C ALA A 1109 58.07 -20.85 -71.39
N ALA A 1110 58.20 -21.91 -70.59
CA ALA A 1110 59.33 -22.84 -70.64
C ALA A 1110 59.36 -23.67 -71.94
N ALA A 1111 58.19 -24.08 -72.44
CA ALA A 1111 58.09 -24.76 -73.72
C ALA A 1111 58.51 -23.84 -74.88
N ALA A 1112 58.06 -22.58 -74.86
CA ALA A 1112 58.45 -21.57 -75.86
C ALA A 1112 59.95 -21.23 -75.83
N SER A 1113 60.60 -21.34 -74.67
CA SER A 1113 62.06 -21.18 -74.55
C SER A 1113 62.86 -22.44 -74.91
N GLY A 1114 62.18 -23.56 -75.20
CA GLY A 1114 62.76 -24.83 -75.60
C GLY A 1114 63.10 -25.77 -74.44
N ASP A 1115 62.81 -25.39 -73.19
CA ASP A 1115 63.02 -26.25 -72.01
C ASP A 1115 61.78 -27.14 -71.77
N ILE A 1116 61.69 -28.19 -72.59
CA ILE A 1116 60.57 -29.14 -72.57
C ILE A 1116 60.50 -29.91 -71.24
N ALA A 1117 61.64 -30.18 -70.61
CA ALA A 1117 61.69 -30.90 -69.33
C ALA A 1117 61.11 -30.06 -68.19
N LEU A 1118 61.42 -28.76 -68.16
CA LEU A 1118 60.84 -27.83 -67.19
C LEU A 1118 59.35 -27.59 -67.46
N ALA A 1119 58.95 -27.47 -68.73
CA ALA A 1119 57.55 -27.38 -69.11
C ALA A 1119 56.74 -28.59 -68.59
N GLU A 1120 57.25 -29.80 -68.80
CA GLU A 1120 56.62 -31.04 -68.29
C GLU A 1120 56.40 -30.98 -66.78
N ARG A 1121 57.44 -30.59 -66.03
CA ARG A 1121 57.37 -30.49 -64.58
C ARG A 1121 56.30 -29.51 -64.13
N PHE A 1122 56.19 -28.34 -64.76
CA PHE A 1122 55.18 -27.34 -64.42
C PHE A 1122 53.76 -27.84 -64.66
N PHE A 1123 53.50 -28.44 -65.82
CA PHE A 1123 52.18 -29.00 -66.13
C PHE A 1123 51.80 -30.17 -65.23
N GLN A 1124 52.76 -31.03 -64.86
CA GLN A 1124 52.52 -32.09 -63.88
C GLN A 1124 52.11 -31.50 -62.52
N GLN A 1125 52.79 -30.45 -62.04
CA GLN A 1125 52.39 -29.78 -60.80
C GLN A 1125 51.01 -29.12 -60.95
N ALA A 1126 50.71 -28.45 -62.07
CA ALA A 1126 49.39 -27.86 -62.32
C ALA A 1126 48.26 -28.91 -62.24
N MET A 1127 48.47 -30.08 -62.84
CA MET A 1127 47.53 -31.21 -62.76
C MET A 1127 47.39 -31.77 -61.34
N THR A 1128 48.44 -31.71 -60.51
CA THR A 1128 48.30 -32.10 -59.09
C THR A 1128 47.51 -31.08 -58.28
N MET A 1129 47.56 -29.80 -58.63
CA MET A 1129 46.82 -28.72 -57.94
C MET A 1129 45.35 -28.69 -58.36
N SER A 1130 45.04 -29.00 -59.62
CA SER A 1130 43.67 -29.13 -60.12
C SER A 1130 43.46 -30.44 -60.88
N PRO A 1131 43.27 -31.58 -60.17
CA PRO A 1131 43.16 -32.89 -60.80
C PRO A 1131 41.93 -33.09 -61.69
N ALA A 1132 40.90 -32.27 -61.50
CA ALA A 1132 39.64 -32.34 -62.24
C ALA A 1132 39.67 -31.53 -63.55
N ASP A 1133 40.63 -30.63 -63.73
CA ASP A 1133 40.76 -29.84 -64.95
C ASP A 1133 41.74 -30.49 -65.94
N PHE A 1134 41.17 -31.15 -66.94
CA PHE A 1134 41.93 -31.84 -67.98
C PHE A 1134 42.59 -30.90 -69.01
N SER A 1135 42.30 -29.59 -68.96
CA SER A 1135 42.87 -28.63 -69.92
C SER A 1135 44.40 -28.60 -69.86
N TYR A 1136 44.99 -28.76 -68.67
CA TYR A 1136 46.44 -28.80 -68.48
C TYR A 1136 47.08 -30.03 -69.12
N ALA A 1137 46.44 -31.20 -69.01
CA ALA A 1137 46.92 -32.44 -69.64
C ALA A 1137 46.84 -32.37 -71.18
N ILE A 1138 45.81 -31.71 -71.72
CA ILE A 1138 45.66 -31.47 -73.15
C ILE A 1138 46.77 -30.54 -73.65
N ARG A 1139 47.04 -29.44 -72.94
CA ARG A 1139 48.10 -28.47 -73.28
C ARG A 1139 49.48 -29.13 -73.22
N LEU A 1140 49.78 -29.93 -72.19
CA LEU A 1140 51.02 -30.70 -72.09
C LEU A 1140 51.17 -31.71 -73.25
N GLY A 1141 50.10 -32.42 -73.60
CA GLY A 1141 50.11 -33.36 -74.73
C GLY A 1141 50.46 -32.68 -76.05
N GLY A 1142 49.94 -31.47 -76.28
CA GLY A 1142 50.28 -30.63 -77.44
C GLY A 1142 51.75 -30.22 -77.47
N ILE A 1143 52.29 -29.77 -76.33
CA ILE A 1143 53.71 -29.39 -76.20
C ILE A 1143 54.63 -30.59 -76.44
N MET A 1144 54.28 -31.77 -75.92
CA MET A 1144 55.06 -32.99 -76.12
C MET A 1144 55.02 -33.46 -77.59
N GLU A 1145 53.89 -33.27 -78.26
CA GLU A 1145 53.73 -33.57 -79.68
C GLU A 1145 54.61 -32.65 -80.55
N GLU A 1146 54.60 -31.34 -80.26
CA GLU A 1146 55.45 -30.34 -80.94
C GLU A 1146 56.95 -30.57 -80.68
N ALA A 1147 57.30 -31.04 -79.48
CA ALA A 1147 58.67 -31.42 -79.11
C ALA A 1147 59.14 -32.75 -79.74
N GLY A 1148 58.26 -33.51 -80.40
CA GLY A 1148 58.57 -34.82 -80.99
C GLY A 1148 58.59 -35.99 -79.98
N GLU A 1149 58.22 -35.74 -78.72
CA GLU A 1149 58.15 -36.73 -77.64
C GLU A 1149 56.82 -37.50 -77.69
N HIS A 1150 56.59 -38.19 -78.81
CA HIS A 1150 55.30 -38.81 -79.16
C HIS A 1150 54.78 -39.80 -78.09
N ALA A 1151 55.67 -40.51 -77.40
CA ALA A 1151 55.29 -41.45 -76.35
C ALA A 1151 54.71 -40.74 -75.11
N LYS A 1152 55.23 -39.55 -74.78
CA LYS A 1152 54.72 -38.72 -73.68
C LYS A 1152 53.42 -38.02 -74.08
N ALA A 1153 53.34 -37.51 -75.31
CA ALA A 1153 52.10 -36.94 -75.86
C ALA A 1153 50.95 -37.96 -75.84
N LEU A 1154 51.25 -39.21 -76.27
CA LEU A 1154 50.33 -40.35 -76.18
C LEU A 1154 49.85 -40.57 -74.74
N HIS A 1155 50.76 -40.56 -73.77
CA HIS A 1155 50.40 -40.73 -72.35
C HIS A 1155 49.45 -39.63 -71.86
N SER A 1156 49.77 -38.36 -72.11
CA SER A 1156 48.96 -37.21 -71.67
C SER A 1156 47.56 -37.21 -72.27
N TYR A 1157 47.41 -37.45 -73.58
CA TYR A 1157 46.09 -37.53 -74.22
C TYR A 1157 45.27 -38.75 -73.74
N THR A 1158 45.93 -39.88 -73.49
CA THR A 1158 45.27 -41.08 -72.97
C THR A 1158 44.73 -40.83 -71.55
N GLN A 1159 45.50 -40.16 -70.69
CA GLN A 1159 45.05 -39.80 -69.34
C GLN A 1159 43.76 -38.97 -69.35
N VAL A 1160 43.62 -38.04 -70.30
CA VAL A 1160 42.39 -37.25 -70.45
C VAL A 1160 41.20 -38.14 -70.78
N LEU A 1161 41.35 -39.05 -71.76
CA LEU A 1161 40.25 -39.90 -72.23
C LEU A 1161 39.89 -41.04 -71.26
N VAL A 1162 40.79 -41.43 -70.37
CA VAL A 1162 40.47 -42.33 -69.25
C VAL A 1162 39.50 -41.63 -68.28
N ASN A 1163 39.67 -40.33 -68.04
CA ASN A 1163 38.93 -39.63 -66.99
C ASN A 1163 37.72 -38.82 -67.51
N ALA A 1164 37.76 -38.29 -68.74
CA ALA A 1164 36.68 -37.52 -69.35
C ALA A 1164 35.88 -38.36 -70.37
N LYS A 1165 34.55 -38.46 -70.16
CA LYS A 1165 33.65 -39.26 -71.01
C LYS A 1165 33.56 -38.73 -72.45
N ASP A 1166 33.48 -37.41 -72.59
CA ASP A 1166 33.24 -36.72 -73.86
C ASP A 1166 34.36 -35.69 -74.13
N ALA A 1167 35.41 -36.12 -74.84
CA ALA A 1167 36.52 -35.25 -75.25
C ALA A 1167 36.88 -35.47 -76.73
N PRO A 1168 35.99 -35.10 -77.67
CA PRO A 1168 36.13 -35.42 -79.09
C PRO A 1168 37.38 -34.81 -79.73
N GLN A 1169 37.77 -33.60 -79.32
CA GLN A 1169 38.98 -32.92 -79.83
C GLN A 1169 40.26 -33.66 -79.40
N THR A 1170 40.34 -34.09 -78.15
CA THR A 1170 41.48 -34.86 -77.63
C THR A 1170 41.54 -36.25 -78.25
N ALA A 1171 40.39 -36.90 -78.45
CA ALA A 1171 40.30 -38.19 -79.13
C ALA A 1171 40.79 -38.10 -80.58
N ALA A 1172 40.41 -37.03 -81.31
CA ALA A 1172 40.90 -36.78 -82.65
C ALA A 1172 42.42 -36.54 -82.70
N ARG A 1173 42.96 -35.75 -81.76
CA ARG A 1173 44.41 -35.50 -81.65
C ARG A 1173 45.19 -36.77 -81.32
N LEU A 1174 44.71 -37.59 -80.39
CA LEU A 1174 45.31 -38.88 -80.06
C LEU A 1174 45.31 -39.81 -81.28
N ASP A 1175 44.19 -39.92 -81.99
CA ASP A 1175 44.11 -40.79 -83.16
C ASP A 1175 45.03 -40.33 -84.30
N ALA A 1176 45.14 -39.02 -84.52
CA ALA A 1176 46.07 -38.44 -85.49
C ALA A 1176 47.53 -38.75 -85.15
N LEU A 1177 47.91 -38.62 -83.87
CA LEU A 1177 49.24 -38.99 -83.38
C LEU A 1177 49.53 -40.48 -83.62
N LEU A 1178 48.57 -41.36 -83.31
CA LEU A 1178 48.68 -42.80 -83.52
C LEU A 1178 48.83 -43.15 -85.02
N MET A 1179 48.03 -42.54 -85.89
CA MET A 1179 48.10 -42.77 -87.34
C MET A 1179 49.44 -42.34 -87.94
N ARG A 1180 50.03 -41.25 -87.45
CA ARG A 1180 51.24 -40.66 -88.03
C ARG A 1180 52.53 -41.34 -87.56
N HIS A 1181 52.56 -41.82 -86.31
CA HIS A 1181 53.80 -42.25 -85.67
C HIS A 1181 53.81 -43.70 -85.15
N TYR A 1182 52.68 -44.41 -85.21
CA TYR A 1182 52.55 -45.79 -84.72
C TYR A 1182 51.90 -46.69 -85.77
N ASP A 1183 52.15 -48.00 -85.69
CA ASP A 1183 51.51 -48.98 -86.57
C ASP A 1183 50.03 -49.23 -86.21
N ALA A 1184 49.32 -49.89 -87.13
CA ALA A 1184 47.89 -50.18 -86.96
C ALA A 1184 47.60 -51.08 -85.74
N GLN A 1185 48.51 -51.98 -85.38
CA GLN A 1185 48.33 -52.89 -84.24
C GLN A 1185 48.43 -52.15 -82.91
N ARG A 1186 49.39 -51.22 -82.80
CA ARG A 1186 49.54 -50.37 -81.63
C ARG A 1186 48.41 -49.36 -81.50
N ARG A 1187 47.91 -48.81 -82.62
CA ARG A 1187 46.70 -47.98 -82.65
C ARG A 1187 45.48 -48.73 -82.11
N VAL A 1188 45.27 -49.98 -82.53
CA VAL A 1188 44.20 -50.84 -81.98
C VAL A 1188 44.39 -51.08 -80.48
N ALA A 1189 45.62 -51.43 -80.05
CA ALA A 1189 45.90 -51.72 -78.64
C ALA A 1189 45.59 -50.54 -77.71
N VAL A 1190 45.92 -49.31 -78.12
CA VAL A 1190 45.65 -48.10 -77.32
C VAL A 1190 44.14 -47.84 -77.22
N TRP A 1191 43.41 -47.87 -78.33
CA TRP A 1191 41.96 -47.64 -78.31
C TRP A 1191 41.20 -48.76 -77.60
N ALA A 1192 41.65 -50.01 -77.71
CA ALA A 1192 41.08 -51.14 -76.98
C ALA A 1192 41.27 -50.98 -75.47
N GLY A 1193 42.49 -50.63 -75.03
CA GLY A 1193 42.76 -50.37 -73.60
C GLY A 1193 41.92 -49.21 -73.04
N LEU A 1194 41.70 -48.16 -73.83
CA LEU A 1194 40.78 -47.07 -73.47
C LEU A 1194 39.33 -47.55 -73.32
N CYS A 1195 38.86 -48.42 -74.22
CA CYS A 1195 37.53 -49.03 -74.12
C CYS A 1195 37.38 -49.95 -72.90
N GLU A 1196 38.45 -50.65 -72.49
CA GLU A 1196 38.45 -51.47 -71.26
C GLU A 1196 38.34 -50.62 -70.00
N HIS A 1197 39.04 -49.48 -69.96
CA HIS A 1197 38.97 -48.56 -68.83
C HIS A 1197 37.65 -47.78 -68.82
N ARG A 1198 37.08 -47.50 -69.98
CA ARG A 1198 35.84 -46.71 -70.16
C ARG A 1198 34.85 -47.41 -71.10
N PRO A 1199 34.19 -48.49 -70.64
CA PRO A 1199 33.21 -49.22 -71.46
C PRO A 1199 31.91 -48.43 -71.69
N ASP A 1200 31.73 -47.33 -70.96
CA ASP A 1200 30.57 -46.43 -71.00
C ASP A 1200 30.73 -45.26 -71.97
N ALA A 1201 31.90 -45.10 -72.59
CA ALA A 1201 32.21 -43.99 -73.50
C ALA A 1201 32.08 -44.41 -74.98
N ALA A 1202 31.26 -43.67 -75.74
CA ALA A 1202 31.01 -43.98 -77.15
C ALA A 1202 32.18 -43.62 -78.08
N LEU A 1203 32.93 -42.55 -77.76
CA LEU A 1203 34.03 -42.04 -78.59
C LEU A 1203 35.22 -43.02 -78.70
N PRO A 1204 35.75 -43.64 -77.62
CA PRO A 1204 36.79 -44.65 -77.75
C PRO A 1204 36.41 -45.82 -78.66
N LEU A 1205 35.15 -46.27 -78.62
CA LEU A 1205 34.63 -47.34 -79.48
C LEU A 1205 34.55 -46.92 -80.95
N LEU A 1206 34.19 -45.66 -81.23
CA LEU A 1206 34.24 -45.09 -82.59
C LEU A 1206 35.67 -45.15 -83.15
N TYR A 1207 36.67 -44.70 -82.38
CA TYR A 1207 38.06 -44.70 -82.83
C TYR A 1207 38.70 -46.10 -82.85
N LEU A 1208 38.26 -47.02 -81.98
CA LEU A 1208 38.63 -48.44 -82.05
C LEU A 1208 38.13 -49.08 -83.35
N GLY A 1209 36.90 -48.76 -83.79
CA GLY A 1209 36.38 -49.18 -85.09
C GLY A 1209 37.26 -48.70 -86.24
N LYS A 1210 37.66 -47.42 -86.23
CA LYS A 1210 38.59 -46.84 -87.23
C LYS A 1210 39.98 -47.50 -87.20
N ALA A 1211 40.45 -47.87 -86.02
CA ALA A 1211 41.72 -48.57 -85.85
C ALA A 1211 41.66 -50.00 -86.42
N TYR A 1212 40.57 -50.74 -86.20
CA TYR A 1212 40.36 -52.07 -86.79
C TYR A 1212 40.23 -52.03 -88.31
N GLU A 1213 39.54 -51.02 -88.87
CA GLU A 1213 39.50 -50.82 -90.33
C GLU A 1213 40.92 -50.65 -90.91
N ALA A 1214 41.74 -49.82 -90.27
CA ALA A 1214 43.13 -49.61 -90.70
C ALA A 1214 44.01 -50.87 -90.54
N ALA A 1215 43.66 -51.76 -89.59
CA ALA A 1215 44.32 -53.06 -89.41
C ALA A 1215 43.77 -54.17 -90.34
N GLY A 1216 42.72 -53.89 -91.11
CA GLY A 1216 42.08 -54.83 -92.04
C GLY A 1216 41.06 -55.79 -91.41
N ASP A 1217 40.70 -55.60 -90.14
CA ASP A 1217 39.70 -56.42 -89.44
C ASP A 1217 38.31 -55.78 -89.50
N ASN A 1218 37.66 -55.93 -90.66
CA ASN A 1218 36.34 -55.35 -90.91
C ASN A 1218 35.23 -55.91 -90.01
N ALA A 1219 35.40 -57.12 -89.48
CA ALA A 1219 34.44 -57.75 -88.57
C ALA A 1219 34.49 -57.07 -87.20
N ALA A 1220 35.68 -56.97 -86.61
CA ALA A 1220 35.88 -56.26 -85.35
C ALA A 1220 35.53 -54.76 -85.46
N ALA A 1221 35.85 -54.12 -86.59
CA ALA A 1221 35.47 -52.73 -86.86
C ALA A 1221 33.95 -52.53 -86.83
N SER A 1222 33.20 -53.41 -87.50
CA SER A 1222 31.73 -53.36 -87.54
C SER A 1222 31.12 -53.51 -86.14
N ASP A 1223 31.66 -54.39 -85.32
CA ASP A 1223 31.15 -54.60 -83.95
C ASP A 1223 31.44 -53.39 -83.05
N ALA A 1224 32.65 -52.80 -83.16
CA ALA A 1224 33.02 -51.59 -82.42
C ALA A 1224 32.09 -50.40 -82.75
N TYR A 1225 31.78 -50.14 -84.02
CA TYR A 1225 30.86 -49.06 -84.41
C TYR A 1225 29.42 -49.29 -83.95
N ARG A 1226 28.92 -50.53 -83.97
CA ARG A 1226 27.58 -50.83 -83.45
C ARG A 1226 27.51 -50.59 -81.95
N ASN A 1227 28.56 -50.95 -81.23
CA ASN A 1227 28.66 -50.70 -79.79
C ASN A 1227 28.77 -49.19 -79.50
N ALA A 1228 29.52 -48.43 -80.30
CA ALA A 1228 29.56 -46.97 -80.20
C ALA A 1228 28.17 -46.35 -80.39
N LEU A 1229 27.42 -46.75 -81.44
CA LEU A 1229 26.07 -46.26 -81.72
C LEU A 1229 25.02 -46.68 -80.69
N ARG A 1230 25.25 -47.79 -79.99
CA ARG A 1230 24.40 -48.21 -78.87
C ARG A 1230 24.55 -47.26 -77.68
N LEU A 1231 25.76 -46.74 -77.46
CA LEU A 1231 26.04 -45.80 -76.38
C LEU A 1231 25.69 -44.36 -76.76
N ASP A 1232 25.92 -43.97 -78.02
CA ASP A 1232 25.51 -42.68 -78.56
C ASP A 1232 25.02 -42.81 -80.01
N ALA A 1233 23.70 -42.77 -80.18
CA ALA A 1233 23.04 -42.90 -81.47
C ALA A 1233 23.24 -41.68 -82.39
N SER A 1234 23.81 -40.57 -81.91
CA SER A 1234 24.04 -39.35 -82.67
C SER A 1234 25.33 -39.35 -83.49
N LEU A 1235 26.25 -40.29 -83.25
CA LEU A 1235 27.55 -40.39 -83.94
C LEU A 1235 27.39 -40.70 -85.45
N THR A 1236 27.33 -39.65 -86.26
CA THR A 1236 27.18 -39.74 -87.72
C THR A 1236 28.34 -40.50 -88.38
N GLU A 1237 29.57 -40.29 -87.91
CA GLU A 1237 30.76 -40.96 -88.44
C GLU A 1237 30.71 -42.49 -88.30
N ALA A 1238 30.19 -43.02 -87.18
CA ALA A 1238 30.01 -44.47 -86.98
C ALA A 1238 28.94 -45.05 -87.92
N LYS A 1239 27.86 -44.30 -88.19
CA LYS A 1239 26.79 -44.72 -89.13
C LYS A 1239 27.34 -44.81 -90.56
N GLU A 1240 28.09 -43.81 -90.98
CA GLU A 1240 28.70 -43.75 -92.32
C GLU A 1240 29.72 -44.87 -92.52
N ALA A 1241 30.58 -45.12 -91.52
CA ALA A 1241 31.57 -46.21 -91.55
C ALA A 1241 30.91 -47.60 -91.66
N LEU A 1242 29.84 -47.86 -90.89
CA LEU A 1242 29.06 -49.10 -90.98
C LEU A 1242 28.39 -49.28 -92.34
N LYS A 1243 27.87 -48.19 -92.93
CA LYS A 1243 27.25 -48.21 -94.27
C LYS A 1243 28.28 -48.57 -95.35
N LYS A 1244 29.47 -47.98 -95.26
CA LYS A 1244 30.62 -48.27 -96.13
C LYS A 1244 31.09 -49.73 -96.01
N LEU A 1245 31.22 -50.27 -94.79
CA LEU A 1245 31.63 -51.66 -94.56
C LEU A 1245 30.60 -52.70 -95.05
N LYS A 1246 29.31 -52.31 -95.15
CA LYS A 1246 28.24 -53.14 -95.72
C LYS A 1246 28.13 -53.07 -97.25
N GLY A 1247 28.88 -52.19 -97.92
CA GLY A 1247 28.81 -52.01 -99.38
C GLY A 1247 27.57 -51.27 -99.87
N GLU A 1248 26.88 -50.53 -98.99
CA GLU A 1248 25.73 -49.71 -99.35
C GLU A 1248 26.23 -48.28 -99.65
N SER A 1249 26.38 -47.88 -100.92
CA SER A 1249 26.76 -46.50 -101.30
C SER A 1249 25.62 -45.52 -101.02
#